data_AF-A0A7W7G649-F1
#
_entry.id   AF-A0A7W7G649-F1
#
_cell.length_a   1.000
_cell.length_b   1.000
_cell.length_c   1.000
_cell.angle_alpha   90.00
_cell.angle_beta   90.00
_cell.angle_gamma   90.00
#
_symmetry.space_group_name_H-M   'P 1'
#
loop_
_entity.id
_entity.type
_entity.pdbx_description
1 polymer ?
#
loop_
_entity_poly.entity_id
_entity_poly.type
_entity_poly.pdbx_seq_one_letter_code
_entity_poly.pdbx_strand_id
1 'polypeptide(L)'
;MTAAVMPAAMAARLTRKGAKIAVAVAGVDPADLDGLLPGIAYEAADVDAMGPDPWVAADPAAFVLLARTPTDLRRAVTLGTAFPAAAFACVVIAEAPPWCDAPGLPLSPGLGRRLLRELAVTRYGGTGWRLTARFSEPVPAGEVAAAVARSLGGHHLAAYPLPTADLAGTGLAAWRPGDPNAAFSDARGPAPDRSDVPTADLAVRAEEGHEDGDRDGEDGWIDPRVPAVDVAPAVSWERLGAPGGYAALRALTIEPDAVPPVDERSVNPRGFLKRPSRPIADLVQHDGRWEIRQEGATLVRLARFGGVTDADVGRLRRARGVRLSWHPAHTGPIAAVHAVAGLAAAGVPLLSDPPPGWAAGGLGPELSALLTAATEEDLADDLRREEHSVLLRRTALTHHGTTARWRALAARAGVPVPDPPTISVIMCTRRAALVPFALGQIARQRGVDLEVILTLHGVPAGAPEVAAAVRNFPWPVTIVEAGADLPFGAVLNRAASRAGGAYLSKWDDDDWYGPDHLADMALARAYSGAELVGAASEFFYLRQIDVTIRRDWTSETMSNHVAGGTFVVSRSAFEALGGFRPVARAVDVHLFQDLLRAGGAIYRTHGLGFVARRAARGGHTWREPVGYFLARAKEQWRGFRPSRLMEWEQ
;
A
#
# COMPACT_ATOMS: atom_id res chain seq x y z
N MET A 1 -24.74 -12.22 1.35
CA MET A 1 -24.58 -12.23 -0.13
C MET A 1 -25.73 -13.04 -0.74
N THR A 2 -26.22 -12.73 -1.95
CA THR A 2 -27.39 -13.45 -2.54
C THR A 2 -27.17 -13.97 -3.96
N ALA A 3 -26.05 -13.64 -4.60
CA ALA A 3 -25.75 -14.11 -5.95
C ALA A 3 -25.10 -15.49 -5.92
N ALA A 4 -25.43 -16.36 -6.88
CA ALA A 4 -24.82 -17.68 -6.99
C ALA A 4 -23.32 -17.56 -7.31
N VAL A 5 -22.49 -18.33 -6.59
CA VAL A 5 -21.03 -18.29 -6.70
C VAL A 5 -20.56 -18.81 -8.07
N MET A 6 -21.14 -19.90 -8.55
CA MET A 6 -20.79 -20.49 -9.85
C MET A 6 -21.77 -20.09 -10.96
N PRO A 7 -21.32 -20.07 -12.24
CA PRO A 7 -22.25 -19.99 -13.37
C PRO A 7 -23.22 -21.19 -13.40
N ALA A 8 -24.49 -20.96 -13.72
CA ALA A 8 -25.54 -21.99 -13.67
C ALA A 8 -25.22 -23.25 -14.50
N ALA A 9 -24.66 -23.07 -15.71
CA ALA A 9 -24.25 -24.19 -16.56
C ALA A 9 -23.13 -25.05 -15.92
N MET A 10 -22.24 -24.42 -15.15
CA MET A 10 -21.16 -25.10 -14.44
C MET A 10 -21.70 -25.85 -13.23
N ALA A 11 -22.52 -25.18 -12.41
CA ALA A 11 -23.20 -25.80 -11.27
C ALA A 11 -23.97 -27.05 -11.71
N ALA A 12 -24.80 -26.94 -12.75
CA ALA A 12 -25.55 -28.05 -13.32
C ALA A 12 -24.65 -29.18 -13.86
N ARG A 13 -23.42 -28.87 -14.33
CA ARG A 13 -22.46 -29.88 -14.77
C ARG A 13 -21.84 -30.64 -13.59
N LEU A 14 -21.48 -29.93 -12.52
CA LEU A 14 -20.88 -30.52 -11.33
C LEU A 14 -21.89 -31.35 -10.53
N THR A 15 -23.10 -30.82 -10.33
CA THR A 15 -24.20 -31.53 -9.68
C THR A 15 -24.57 -32.82 -10.42
N ARG A 16 -24.73 -32.77 -11.76
CA ARG A 16 -25.02 -33.99 -12.56
C ARG A 16 -23.94 -35.07 -12.45
N LYS A 17 -22.69 -34.68 -12.18
CA LYS A 17 -21.57 -35.61 -12.02
C LYS A 17 -21.38 -36.09 -10.57
N GLY A 18 -22.18 -35.59 -9.62
CA GLY A 18 -21.96 -35.86 -8.19
C GLY A 18 -20.58 -35.39 -7.71
N ALA A 19 -20.01 -34.37 -8.36
CA ALA A 19 -18.64 -33.97 -8.12
C ALA A 19 -18.51 -33.19 -6.81
N LYS A 20 -17.56 -33.59 -5.96
CA LYS A 20 -17.16 -32.82 -4.76
C LYS A 20 -16.23 -31.68 -5.18
N ILE A 21 -16.47 -30.49 -4.64
CA ILE A 21 -15.63 -29.30 -4.88
C ILE A 21 -14.96 -28.82 -3.60
N ALA A 22 -13.82 -28.14 -3.74
CA ALA A 22 -13.14 -27.47 -2.64
C ALA A 22 -13.52 -25.99 -2.64
N VAL A 23 -13.98 -25.46 -1.49
CA VAL A 23 -14.33 -24.05 -1.29
C VAL A 23 -13.50 -23.41 -0.17
N ALA A 24 -12.59 -22.50 -0.49
CA ALA A 24 -11.92 -21.66 0.49
C ALA A 24 -12.71 -20.35 0.68
N VAL A 25 -12.88 -19.90 1.91
CA VAL A 25 -13.51 -18.60 2.23
C VAL A 25 -12.54 -17.69 2.96
N ALA A 26 -12.62 -16.39 2.68
CA ALA A 26 -11.85 -15.35 3.36
C ALA A 26 -12.73 -14.12 3.62
N GLY A 27 -12.93 -13.78 4.90
CA GLY A 27 -13.81 -12.69 5.32
C GLY A 27 -15.31 -12.94 5.08
N VAL A 28 -15.69 -14.19 4.79
CA VAL A 28 -17.08 -14.64 4.59
C VAL A 28 -17.37 -15.75 5.60
N ASP A 29 -18.56 -15.70 6.23
CA ASP A 29 -18.97 -16.73 7.19
C ASP A 29 -19.23 -18.06 6.44
N PRO A 30 -18.55 -19.16 6.79
CA PRO A 30 -18.81 -20.47 6.19
C PRO A 30 -20.28 -20.92 6.26
N ALA A 31 -21.03 -20.46 7.26
CA ALA A 31 -22.47 -20.77 7.40
C ALA A 31 -23.32 -20.24 6.24
N ASP A 32 -22.84 -19.25 5.49
CA ASP A 32 -23.55 -18.69 4.33
C ASP A 32 -23.40 -19.56 3.06
N LEU A 33 -22.51 -20.57 3.05
CA LEU A 33 -22.15 -21.32 1.85
C LEU A 33 -23.31 -22.15 1.25
N ASP A 34 -24.16 -22.72 2.09
CA ASP A 34 -25.30 -23.54 1.63
C ASP A 34 -26.28 -22.74 0.76
N GLY A 35 -26.48 -21.46 1.07
CA GLY A 35 -27.29 -20.56 0.26
C GLY A 35 -26.62 -20.14 -1.05
N LEU A 36 -25.29 -20.18 -1.10
CA LEU A 36 -24.47 -19.72 -2.23
C LEU A 36 -24.14 -20.84 -3.24
N LEU A 37 -24.13 -22.10 -2.78
CA LEU A 37 -23.83 -23.31 -3.55
C LEU A 37 -24.94 -24.37 -3.39
N PRO A 38 -26.20 -24.05 -3.71
CA PRO A 38 -27.32 -24.95 -3.44
C PRO A 38 -27.20 -26.25 -4.23
N GLY A 39 -27.26 -27.39 -3.53
CA GLY A 39 -27.26 -28.72 -4.13
C GLY A 39 -25.93 -29.18 -4.73
N ILE A 40 -24.82 -28.55 -4.34
CA ILE A 40 -23.46 -28.99 -4.71
C ILE A 40 -22.80 -29.58 -3.46
N ALA A 41 -22.20 -30.76 -3.57
CA ALA A 41 -21.38 -31.31 -2.49
C ALA A 41 -20.03 -30.58 -2.44
N TYR A 42 -19.67 -30.05 -1.27
CA TYR A 42 -18.43 -29.32 -1.10
C TYR A 42 -17.72 -29.68 0.21
N GLU A 43 -16.43 -29.38 0.25
CA GLU A 43 -15.63 -29.27 1.47
C GLU A 43 -15.16 -27.82 1.58
N ALA A 44 -15.28 -27.24 2.77
CA ALA A 44 -14.97 -25.85 3.01
C ALA A 44 -13.81 -25.70 3.98
N ALA A 45 -12.95 -24.71 3.70
CA ALA A 45 -11.92 -24.24 4.61
C ALA A 45 -12.04 -22.73 4.80
N ASP A 46 -11.98 -22.28 6.05
CA ASP A 46 -11.88 -20.86 6.38
C ASP A 46 -10.40 -20.49 6.54
N VAL A 47 -9.94 -19.52 5.76
CA VAL A 47 -8.56 -18.99 5.82
C VAL A 47 -8.16 -18.57 7.23
N ASP A 48 -9.10 -18.13 8.06
CA ASP A 48 -8.82 -17.71 9.44
C ASP A 48 -8.62 -18.90 10.39
N ALA A 49 -9.13 -20.09 10.03
CA ALA A 49 -9.07 -21.32 10.82
C ALA A 49 -8.12 -22.38 10.25
N MET A 50 -7.54 -22.16 9.06
CA MET A 50 -6.57 -23.06 8.46
C MET A 50 -5.31 -23.14 9.34
N GLY A 51 -4.95 -24.37 9.69
CA GLY A 51 -3.71 -24.70 10.39
C GLY A 51 -2.56 -25.03 9.43
N PRO A 52 -1.44 -25.54 9.96
CA PRO A 52 -0.23 -25.84 9.19
C PRO A 52 -0.36 -27.05 8.27
N ASP A 53 -1.31 -27.95 8.54
CA ASP A 53 -1.58 -29.09 7.67
C ASP A 53 -2.13 -28.62 6.31
N PRO A 54 -1.58 -29.09 5.18
CA PRO A 54 -2.12 -28.83 3.86
C PRO A 54 -3.59 -29.22 3.82
N TRP A 55 -4.44 -28.37 3.23
CA TRP A 55 -5.84 -28.70 3.09
C TRP A 55 -6.01 -29.80 2.03
N VAL A 56 -6.04 -31.04 2.48
CA VAL A 56 -6.13 -32.22 1.61
C VAL A 56 -7.58 -32.48 1.20
N ALA A 57 -8.09 -31.68 0.27
CA ALA A 57 -9.23 -32.10 -0.55
C ALA A 57 -8.71 -33.02 -1.66
N ALA A 58 -9.05 -34.31 -1.64
CA ALA A 58 -8.61 -35.27 -2.66
C ALA A 58 -9.21 -34.93 -4.04
N ASP A 59 -8.35 -34.55 -5.00
CA ASP A 59 -8.64 -34.30 -6.43
C ASP A 59 -9.99 -33.61 -6.72
N PRO A 60 -10.22 -32.38 -6.23
CA PRO A 60 -11.49 -31.71 -6.41
C PRO A 60 -11.75 -31.41 -7.89
N ALA A 61 -12.99 -31.66 -8.33
CA ALA A 61 -13.38 -31.37 -9.71
C ALA A 61 -13.35 -29.86 -10.04
N ALA A 62 -13.46 -29.02 -9.01
CA ALA A 62 -13.38 -27.58 -9.06
C ALA A 62 -12.88 -27.03 -7.72
N PHE A 63 -12.15 -25.92 -7.79
CA PHE A 63 -11.80 -25.10 -6.65
C PHE A 63 -12.52 -23.75 -6.73
N VAL A 64 -13.02 -23.30 -5.59
CA VAL A 64 -13.67 -22.00 -5.42
C VAL A 64 -12.97 -21.25 -4.29
N LEU A 65 -12.51 -20.04 -4.54
CA LEU A 65 -12.10 -19.10 -3.51
C LEU A 65 -13.12 -17.95 -3.45
N LEU A 66 -13.77 -17.82 -2.31
CA LEU A 66 -14.76 -16.79 -2.03
C LEU A 66 -14.17 -15.78 -1.03
N ALA A 67 -13.62 -14.69 -1.55
CA ALA A 67 -13.15 -13.58 -0.74
C ALA A 67 -14.22 -12.49 -0.63
N ARG A 68 -14.41 -11.91 0.57
CA ARG A 68 -15.29 -10.76 0.74
C ARG A 68 -14.78 -9.55 -0.05
N THR A 69 -13.49 -9.26 0.03
CA THR A 69 -12.87 -8.11 -0.66
C THR A 69 -11.52 -8.46 -1.29
N PRO A 70 -10.92 -7.59 -2.14
CA PRO A 70 -9.55 -7.76 -2.61
C PRO A 70 -8.51 -7.90 -1.49
N THR A 71 -8.67 -7.20 -0.36
CA THR A 71 -7.83 -7.41 0.84
C THR A 71 -7.93 -8.84 1.35
N ASP A 72 -9.15 -9.39 1.47
CA ASP A 72 -9.36 -10.77 1.92
C ASP A 72 -8.81 -11.80 0.91
N LEU A 73 -8.89 -11.53 -0.39
CA LEU A 73 -8.25 -12.34 -1.43
C LEU A 73 -6.73 -12.37 -1.22
N ARG A 74 -6.09 -11.23 -0.91
CA ARG A 74 -4.65 -11.17 -0.64
C ARG A 74 -4.28 -11.96 0.62
N ARG A 75 -5.10 -11.92 1.67
CA ARG A 75 -4.90 -12.77 2.86
C ARG A 75 -4.98 -14.27 2.53
N ALA A 76 -5.92 -14.66 1.66
CA ALA A 76 -6.04 -16.05 1.22
C ALA A 76 -4.83 -16.51 0.39
N VAL A 77 -4.23 -15.62 -0.40
CA VAL A 77 -3.02 -15.92 -1.20
C VAL A 77 -1.83 -16.33 -0.33
N THR A 78 -1.75 -15.81 0.89
CA THR A 78 -0.75 -16.24 1.88
C THR A 78 -0.76 -17.77 2.01
N LEU A 79 -1.95 -18.38 2.12
CA LEU A 79 -2.14 -19.83 2.27
C LEU A 79 -2.15 -20.59 0.92
N GLY A 80 -1.69 -19.97 -0.17
CA GLY A 80 -1.89 -20.50 -1.52
C GLY A 80 -1.30 -21.89 -1.77
N THR A 81 -0.23 -22.25 -1.07
CA THR A 81 0.43 -23.56 -1.12
C THR A 81 -0.42 -24.69 -0.53
N ALA A 82 -1.36 -24.36 0.37
CA ALA A 82 -2.29 -25.31 0.97
C ALA A 82 -3.52 -25.59 0.09
N PHE A 83 -3.75 -24.80 -0.97
CA PHE A 83 -4.93 -25.00 -1.83
C PHE A 83 -4.73 -26.15 -2.84
N PRO A 84 -5.73 -27.03 -3.02
CA PRO A 84 -5.62 -28.17 -3.93
C PRO A 84 -5.54 -27.75 -5.39
N ALA A 85 -4.96 -28.60 -6.23
CA ALA A 85 -4.98 -28.41 -7.67
C ALA A 85 -6.37 -28.72 -8.24
N ALA A 86 -6.81 -27.95 -9.25
CA ALA A 86 -8.09 -28.19 -9.91
C ALA A 86 -8.05 -27.80 -11.39
N ALA A 87 -8.78 -28.53 -12.24
CA ALA A 87 -8.93 -28.19 -13.66
C ALA A 87 -9.93 -27.03 -13.88
N PHE A 88 -10.70 -26.68 -12.86
CA PHE A 88 -11.59 -25.52 -12.86
C PHE A 88 -11.38 -24.70 -11.59
N ALA A 89 -11.14 -23.42 -11.75
CA ALA A 89 -10.96 -22.47 -10.64
C ALA A 89 -11.97 -21.33 -10.76
N CYS A 90 -12.58 -20.95 -9.65
CA CYS A 90 -13.46 -19.80 -9.53
C CYS A 90 -12.98 -18.91 -8.39
N VAL A 91 -12.60 -17.67 -8.69
CA VAL A 91 -12.27 -16.66 -7.68
C VAL A 91 -13.38 -15.63 -7.66
N VAL A 92 -14.03 -15.48 -6.52
CA VAL A 92 -15.05 -14.47 -6.28
C VAL A 92 -14.52 -13.45 -5.30
N ILE A 93 -14.72 -12.18 -5.64
CA ILE A 93 -14.52 -11.01 -4.80
C ILE A 93 -15.90 -10.42 -4.60
N ALA A 94 -16.48 -10.61 -3.42
CA ALA A 94 -17.89 -10.27 -3.19
C ALA A 94 -18.17 -8.76 -3.31
N GLU A 95 -17.21 -7.96 -2.84
CA GLU A 95 -17.28 -6.51 -2.81
C GLU A 95 -15.93 -5.92 -3.22
N ALA A 96 -15.95 -4.95 -4.13
CA ALA A 96 -14.76 -4.21 -4.51
C ALA A 96 -15.05 -2.70 -4.47
N PRO A 97 -14.09 -1.85 -4.07
CA PRO A 97 -14.28 -0.41 -4.10
C PRO A 97 -14.43 0.10 -5.53
N PRO A 98 -15.06 1.28 -5.76
CA PRO A 98 -15.36 1.77 -7.11
C PRO A 98 -14.13 2.01 -8.00
N TRP A 99 -12.95 2.19 -7.40
CA TRP A 99 -11.69 2.38 -8.10
C TRP A 99 -10.97 1.07 -8.43
N CYS A 100 -11.50 -0.08 -8.03
CA CYS A 100 -10.92 -1.39 -8.33
C CYS A 100 -11.33 -1.83 -9.74
N ASP A 101 -10.33 -2.04 -10.60
CA ASP A 101 -10.53 -2.50 -11.97
C ASP A 101 -10.99 -3.96 -12.03
N ALA A 102 -11.40 -4.42 -13.21
CA ALA A 102 -11.72 -5.82 -13.42
C ALA A 102 -10.47 -6.69 -13.20
N PRO A 103 -10.56 -7.80 -12.44
CA PRO A 103 -9.42 -8.70 -12.26
C PRO A 103 -9.03 -9.36 -13.59
N GLY A 104 -7.72 -9.56 -13.75
CA GLY A 104 -7.14 -10.38 -14.81
C GLY A 104 -6.63 -11.73 -14.31
N LEU A 105 -6.12 -12.54 -15.23
CA LEU A 105 -5.43 -13.80 -14.92
C LEU A 105 -4.04 -13.84 -15.60
N PRO A 106 -3.08 -13.01 -15.14
CA PRO A 106 -1.71 -12.94 -15.67
C PRO A 106 -0.87 -14.16 -15.23
N LEU A 107 -1.22 -15.35 -15.71
CA LEU A 107 -0.43 -16.55 -15.44
C LEU A 107 0.89 -16.51 -16.21
N SER A 108 1.98 -16.84 -15.52
CA SER A 108 3.27 -17.04 -16.16
C SER A 108 3.19 -18.18 -17.20
N PRO A 109 3.93 -18.11 -18.32
CA PRO A 109 3.92 -19.18 -19.32
C PRO A 109 4.18 -20.58 -18.75
N GLY A 110 5.08 -20.69 -17.76
CA GLY A 110 5.38 -21.94 -17.05
C GLY A 110 4.34 -22.38 -16.00
N LEU A 111 3.44 -21.48 -15.58
CA LEU A 111 2.45 -21.71 -14.51
C LEU A 111 1.04 -21.88 -15.07
N GLY A 112 0.89 -22.68 -16.13
CA GLY A 112 -0.42 -23.11 -16.62
C GLY A 112 -1.11 -22.17 -17.62
N ARG A 113 -0.48 -21.08 -18.10
CA ARG A 113 -1.07 -20.23 -19.16
C ARG A 113 -1.43 -21.02 -20.42
N ARG A 114 -0.60 -21.99 -20.81
CA ARG A 114 -0.84 -22.88 -21.96
C ARG A 114 -2.02 -23.85 -21.75
N LEU A 115 -2.38 -24.11 -20.50
CA LEU A 115 -3.44 -25.04 -20.14
C LEU A 115 -4.81 -24.35 -20.12
N LEU A 116 -4.85 -23.01 -20.05
CA LEU A 116 -6.08 -22.23 -20.01
C LEU A 116 -6.90 -22.42 -21.29
N ARG A 117 -8.15 -22.85 -21.14
CA ARG A 117 -9.10 -23.10 -22.23
C ARG A 117 -10.24 -22.09 -22.26
N GLU A 118 -10.69 -21.67 -21.09
CA GLU A 118 -11.77 -20.69 -20.94
C GLU A 118 -11.42 -19.75 -19.80
N LEU A 119 -11.68 -18.45 -19.99
CA LEU A 119 -11.59 -17.42 -18.98
C LEU A 119 -12.82 -16.52 -19.11
N ALA A 120 -13.50 -16.27 -18.00
CA ALA A 120 -14.60 -15.32 -17.95
C ALA A 120 -14.46 -14.44 -16.71
N VAL A 121 -14.63 -13.13 -16.88
CA VAL A 121 -14.66 -12.14 -15.81
C VAL A 121 -16.01 -11.44 -15.87
N THR A 122 -16.76 -11.48 -14.77
CA THR A 122 -18.13 -10.98 -14.68
C THR A 122 -18.32 -10.18 -13.41
N ARG A 123 -19.28 -9.25 -13.39
CA ARG A 123 -19.71 -8.61 -12.14
C ARG A 123 -20.35 -9.65 -11.22
N TYR A 124 -20.12 -9.49 -9.93
CA TYR A 124 -20.72 -10.31 -8.89
C TYR A 124 -21.44 -9.41 -7.87
N GLY A 125 -22.74 -9.64 -7.67
CA GLY A 125 -23.57 -8.72 -6.89
C GLY A 125 -23.55 -7.30 -7.47
N GLY A 126 -23.50 -6.29 -6.59
CA GLY A 126 -23.53 -4.88 -6.99
C GLY A 126 -22.17 -4.29 -7.36
N THR A 127 -21.10 -4.70 -6.68
CA THR A 127 -19.77 -4.07 -6.80
C THR A 127 -18.62 -5.07 -7.02
N GLY A 128 -18.85 -6.35 -6.73
CA GLY A 128 -17.84 -7.40 -6.79
C GLY A 128 -17.51 -7.90 -8.18
N TRP A 129 -16.63 -8.88 -8.20
CA TRP A 129 -16.13 -9.55 -9.40
C TRP A 129 -16.14 -11.06 -9.22
N ARG A 130 -16.39 -11.78 -10.32
CA ARG A 130 -16.21 -13.22 -10.41
C ARG A 130 -15.35 -13.54 -11.62
N LEU A 131 -14.28 -14.28 -11.38
CA LEU A 131 -13.38 -14.82 -12.39
C LEU A 131 -13.49 -16.34 -12.41
N THR A 132 -13.79 -16.93 -13.55
CA THR A 132 -13.76 -18.39 -13.73
C THR A 132 -12.76 -18.77 -14.80
N ALA A 133 -11.94 -19.77 -14.51
CA ALA A 133 -10.93 -20.29 -15.40
C ALA A 133 -11.07 -21.82 -15.52
N ARG A 134 -11.03 -22.32 -16.76
CA ARG A 134 -10.97 -23.76 -17.03
C ARG A 134 -9.65 -24.09 -17.71
N PHE A 135 -9.00 -25.14 -17.22
CA PHE A 135 -7.75 -25.66 -17.72
C PHE A 135 -7.96 -27.03 -18.37
N SER A 136 -7.04 -27.46 -19.24
CA SER A 136 -7.06 -28.83 -19.78
C SER A 136 -6.58 -29.88 -18.78
N GLU A 137 -5.80 -29.46 -17.78
CA GLU A 137 -5.25 -30.30 -16.71
C GLU A 137 -5.35 -29.52 -15.39
N PRO A 138 -5.36 -30.20 -14.23
CA PRO A 138 -5.34 -29.53 -12.93
C PRO A 138 -4.13 -28.59 -12.79
N VAL A 139 -4.40 -27.38 -12.28
CA VAL A 139 -3.36 -26.40 -11.92
C VAL A 139 -3.49 -26.06 -10.43
N PRO A 140 -2.39 -25.72 -9.73
CA PRO A 140 -2.46 -25.29 -8.33
C PRO A 140 -3.38 -24.09 -8.18
N ALA A 141 -4.41 -24.20 -7.34
CA ALA A 141 -5.39 -23.13 -7.19
C ALA A 141 -4.81 -21.86 -6.54
N GLY A 142 -3.80 -22.00 -5.68
CA GLY A 142 -3.02 -20.89 -5.12
C GLY A 142 -2.40 -20.00 -6.19
N GLU A 143 -1.90 -20.58 -7.29
CA GLU A 143 -1.32 -19.81 -8.41
C GLU A 143 -2.37 -18.98 -9.15
N VAL A 144 -3.57 -19.53 -9.29
CA VAL A 144 -4.71 -18.80 -9.86
C VAL A 144 -5.10 -17.65 -8.94
N ALA A 145 -5.27 -17.90 -7.64
CA ALA A 145 -5.60 -16.87 -6.65
C ALA A 145 -4.54 -15.76 -6.62
N ALA A 146 -3.26 -16.12 -6.62
CA ALA A 146 -2.14 -15.19 -6.62
C ALA A 146 -2.09 -14.36 -7.90
N ALA A 147 -2.32 -14.95 -9.07
CA ALA A 147 -2.41 -14.23 -10.33
C ALA A 147 -3.56 -13.21 -10.34
N VAL A 148 -4.74 -13.59 -9.83
CA VAL A 148 -5.87 -12.68 -9.68
C VAL A 148 -5.53 -11.54 -8.74
N ALA A 149 -4.98 -11.83 -7.55
CA ALA A 149 -4.60 -10.81 -6.58
C ALA A 149 -3.55 -9.82 -7.15
N ARG A 150 -2.54 -10.32 -7.87
CA ARG A 150 -1.53 -9.49 -8.55
C ARG A 150 -2.15 -8.56 -9.59
N SER A 151 -3.17 -9.02 -10.32
CA SER A 151 -3.84 -8.18 -11.34
C SER A 151 -4.55 -6.95 -10.75
N LEU A 152 -4.95 -7.02 -9.48
CA LEU A 152 -5.64 -5.92 -8.78
C LEU A 152 -4.67 -4.89 -8.17
N GLY A 153 -3.47 -5.33 -7.81
CA GLY A 153 -2.44 -4.55 -7.09
C GLY A 153 -1.24 -4.09 -7.93
N GLY A 154 -1.29 -4.29 -9.26
CA GLY A 154 -0.20 -3.98 -10.20
C GLY A 154 0.76 -5.14 -10.47
N HIS A 155 1.28 -5.22 -11.69
CA HIS A 155 2.07 -6.36 -12.20
C HIS A 155 3.57 -6.31 -11.85
N HIS A 156 3.96 -5.93 -10.63
CA HIS A 156 5.40 -5.77 -10.35
C HIS A 156 5.85 -6.48 -9.08
N LEU A 157 6.92 -7.27 -9.27
CA LEU A 157 7.74 -7.87 -8.22
C LEU A 157 8.12 -6.76 -7.24
N ALA A 158 7.85 -6.99 -5.95
CA ALA A 158 8.09 -6.01 -4.91
C ALA A 158 9.51 -5.46 -4.99
N ALA A 159 9.65 -4.14 -4.90
CA ALA A 159 10.95 -3.48 -4.97
C ALA A 159 11.69 -3.45 -3.62
N TYR A 160 11.04 -3.93 -2.56
CA TYR A 160 11.67 -4.12 -1.26
C TYR A 160 11.92 -5.61 -1.04
N PRO A 161 13.18 -6.07 -1.04
CA PRO A 161 13.49 -7.42 -0.64
C PRO A 161 13.13 -7.59 0.83
N LEU A 162 12.23 -8.53 1.11
CA LEU A 162 11.82 -8.94 2.44
C LEU A 162 12.21 -10.41 2.61
N PRO A 163 12.47 -10.87 3.84
CA PRO A 163 12.69 -12.30 4.08
C PRO A 163 11.47 -13.09 3.61
N THR A 164 11.73 -14.30 3.11
CA THR A 164 10.70 -15.30 2.86
C THR A 164 10.16 -15.77 4.19
N ALA A 165 8.84 -15.83 4.29
CA ALA A 165 8.13 -16.03 5.56
C ALA A 165 7.80 -17.50 5.78
N ASP A 166 8.02 -18.00 6.99
CA ASP A 166 7.31 -19.15 7.54
C ASP A 166 6.34 -18.68 8.62
N LEU A 167 5.10 -19.14 8.55
CA LEU A 167 4.03 -18.74 9.46
C LEU A 167 3.63 -19.97 10.29
N ALA A 168 3.97 -19.92 11.58
CA ALA A 168 3.84 -21.05 12.49
C ALA A 168 2.67 -20.88 13.47
N GLY A 169 1.58 -21.62 13.25
CA GLY A 169 0.35 -21.57 14.05
C GLY A 169 -0.89 -21.03 13.31
N THR A 170 -2.03 -21.00 14.00
CA THR A 170 -3.33 -20.57 13.42
C THR A 170 -3.49 -19.05 13.40
N GLY A 171 -4.36 -18.54 12.51
CA GLY A 171 -4.69 -17.11 12.43
C GLY A 171 -3.59 -16.23 11.81
N LEU A 172 -2.52 -16.81 11.25
CA LEU A 172 -1.38 -16.06 10.73
C LEU A 172 -1.53 -15.55 9.30
N ALA A 173 -2.64 -15.83 8.61
CA ALA A 173 -2.89 -15.37 7.23
C ALA A 173 -2.80 -13.83 7.05
N ALA A 174 -2.98 -13.07 8.14
CA ALA A 174 -2.84 -11.60 8.15
C ALA A 174 -1.38 -11.11 8.18
N TRP A 175 -0.39 -11.96 8.45
CA TRP A 175 1.00 -11.54 8.61
C TRP A 175 1.76 -11.37 7.30
N ARG A 176 1.38 -12.07 6.23
CA ARG A 176 2.04 -11.97 4.92
C ARG A 176 1.06 -11.83 3.75
N PRO A 177 0.16 -10.84 3.77
CA PRO A 177 -0.92 -10.73 2.79
C PRO A 177 -0.39 -10.56 1.36
N GLY A 178 -0.85 -11.42 0.47
CA GLY A 178 -0.60 -11.36 -0.97
C GLY A 178 0.73 -11.95 -1.42
N ASP A 179 1.49 -12.59 -0.53
CA ASP A 179 2.71 -13.32 -0.85
C ASP A 179 2.42 -14.81 -1.05
N PRO A 180 2.47 -15.32 -2.30
CA PRO A 180 2.23 -16.74 -2.56
C PRO A 180 3.41 -17.64 -2.14
N ASN A 181 4.54 -17.05 -1.74
CA ASN A 181 5.73 -17.80 -1.33
C ASN A 181 5.83 -17.99 0.18
N ALA A 182 4.83 -17.55 0.95
CA ALA A 182 4.79 -17.84 2.38
C ALA A 182 4.68 -19.36 2.61
N ALA A 183 5.53 -19.86 3.50
CA ALA A 183 5.49 -21.21 4.03
C ALA A 183 4.65 -21.25 5.32
N PHE A 184 4.24 -22.46 5.71
CA PHE A 184 3.52 -22.73 6.95
C PHE A 184 4.11 -23.95 7.61
N SER A 185 4.27 -23.87 8.93
CA SER A 185 4.75 -24.96 9.76
C SER A 185 3.93 -25.05 11.05
N ASP A 186 4.10 -26.14 11.79
CA ASP A 186 3.67 -26.18 13.19
C ASP A 186 4.39 -25.11 14.01
N ALA A 187 3.82 -24.75 15.17
CA ALA A 187 4.43 -23.82 16.13
C ALA A 187 5.85 -24.26 16.58
N ARG A 188 6.23 -25.52 16.42
CA ARG A 188 7.59 -25.96 16.77
C ARG A 188 8.54 -26.02 15.57
N GLY A 189 8.03 -25.91 14.35
CA GLY A 189 8.78 -26.17 13.13
C GLY A 189 9.04 -27.67 12.90
N PRO A 190 10.04 -28.04 12.07
CA PRO A 190 10.94 -27.13 11.37
C PRO A 190 10.23 -26.40 10.23
N ALA A 191 10.90 -25.40 9.66
CA ALA A 191 10.39 -24.76 8.44
C ALA A 191 10.31 -25.80 7.31
N PRO A 192 9.33 -25.71 6.39
CA PRO A 192 9.27 -26.63 5.27
C PRO A 192 10.53 -26.54 4.42
N ASP A 193 11.05 -27.70 4.01
CA ASP A 193 12.28 -27.80 3.23
C ASP A 193 11.99 -28.22 1.79
N ARG A 194 12.79 -27.67 0.86
CA ARG A 194 12.82 -28.12 -0.52
C ARG A 194 14.25 -28.35 -0.96
N SER A 195 14.60 -29.61 -1.21
CA SER A 195 15.95 -30.01 -1.64
C SER A 195 17.03 -29.58 -0.63
N ASP A 196 16.79 -29.88 0.66
CA ASP A 196 17.69 -29.56 1.79
C ASP A 196 17.92 -28.06 2.04
N VAL A 197 17.08 -27.20 1.45
CA VAL A 197 17.08 -25.76 1.67
C VAL A 197 15.75 -25.36 2.31
N PRO A 198 15.78 -24.64 3.45
CA PRO A 198 14.56 -24.08 4.04
C PRO A 198 13.84 -23.19 3.04
N THR A 199 12.52 -23.31 3.00
CA THR A 199 11.68 -22.49 2.12
C THR A 199 11.45 -21.08 2.66
N ALA A 200 11.95 -20.76 3.85
CA ALA A 200 11.82 -19.47 4.52
C ALA A 200 13.14 -18.98 5.11
N ASP A 201 13.26 -17.66 5.23
CA ASP A 201 14.40 -16.97 5.86
C ASP A 201 14.09 -16.58 7.32
N LEU A 202 12.80 -16.51 7.69
CA LEU A 202 12.33 -16.08 9.00
C LEU A 202 10.98 -16.73 9.33
N ALA A 203 10.88 -17.36 10.50
CA ALA A 203 9.63 -17.87 11.05
C ALA A 203 8.96 -16.86 11.99
N VAL A 204 7.64 -16.67 11.85
CA VAL A 204 6.80 -15.89 12.76
C VAL A 204 5.82 -16.82 13.41
N ARG A 205 5.85 -16.89 14.74
CA ARG A 205 5.12 -17.88 15.51
C ARG A 205 4.09 -17.24 16.42
N ALA A 206 2.84 -17.70 16.32
CA ALA A 206 1.83 -17.40 17.32
C ALA A 206 2.13 -18.20 18.60
N GLU A 207 2.39 -17.53 19.72
CA GLU A 207 2.46 -18.24 21.00
C GLU A 207 1.09 -18.85 21.34
N GLU A 208 1.04 -20.16 21.61
CA GLU A 208 -0.14 -20.77 22.22
C GLU A 208 -0.17 -20.38 23.70
N GLY A 209 -1.29 -19.80 24.15
CA GLY A 209 -1.42 -19.36 25.54
C GLY A 209 -1.46 -20.55 26.49
N HIS A 210 -0.31 -20.99 26.99
CA HIS A 210 -0.26 -21.96 28.09
C HIS A 210 -0.86 -21.35 29.37
N GLU A 211 -1.62 -22.16 30.11
CA GLU A 211 -2.04 -21.85 31.47
C GLU A 211 -0.79 -21.76 32.36
N ASP A 212 -0.71 -20.73 33.21
CA ASP A 212 0.44 -20.50 34.12
C ASP A 212 0.78 -21.78 34.90
N GLY A 213 1.91 -22.43 34.58
CA GLY A 213 2.34 -23.63 35.32
C GLY A 213 3.57 -24.34 34.78
N ASP A 214 3.59 -24.73 33.51
CA ASP A 214 4.68 -25.54 32.94
C ASP A 214 5.49 -24.71 31.94
N ARG A 215 6.59 -24.12 32.41
CA ARG A 215 7.70 -23.67 31.55
C ARG A 215 8.89 -24.59 31.79
N ASP A 216 8.73 -25.86 31.44
CA ASP A 216 9.90 -26.71 31.20
C ASP A 216 10.39 -26.42 29.78
N GLY A 217 11.68 -26.11 29.62
CA GLY A 217 12.27 -25.52 28.41
C GLY A 217 12.33 -26.41 27.16
N GLU A 218 11.28 -27.16 26.85
CA GLU A 218 11.15 -28.07 25.70
C GLU A 218 10.28 -27.51 24.54
N ASP A 219 9.70 -26.31 24.67
CA ASP A 219 8.75 -25.68 23.71
C ASP A 219 9.40 -24.68 22.71
N GLY A 220 10.72 -24.78 22.53
CA GLY A 220 11.48 -23.91 21.62
C GLY A 220 11.28 -24.24 20.14
N TRP A 221 11.50 -23.24 19.28
CA TRP A 221 11.62 -23.44 17.83
C TRP A 221 12.79 -24.39 17.52
N ILE A 222 12.54 -25.45 16.76
CA ILE A 222 13.52 -26.56 16.62
C ILE A 222 14.45 -26.44 15.42
N ASP A 223 14.17 -25.56 14.45
CA ASP A 223 15.03 -25.42 13.25
C ASP A 223 16.12 -24.37 13.48
N PRO A 224 17.40 -24.77 13.66
CA PRO A 224 18.48 -23.82 13.88
C PRO A 224 18.87 -23.02 12.62
N ARG A 225 18.38 -23.40 11.43
CA ARG A 225 18.72 -22.74 10.16
C ARG A 225 17.83 -21.54 9.86
N VAL A 226 16.62 -21.53 10.41
CA VAL A 226 15.63 -20.46 10.24
C VAL A 226 15.39 -19.84 11.61
N PRO A 227 15.79 -18.59 11.86
CA PRO A 227 15.47 -17.94 13.12
C PRO A 227 13.95 -17.74 13.23
N ALA A 228 13.44 -17.82 14.45
CA ALA A 228 12.02 -17.62 14.74
C ALA A 228 11.80 -16.42 15.65
N VAL A 229 10.65 -15.79 15.45
CA VAL A 229 10.20 -14.66 16.22
C VAL A 229 8.80 -14.94 16.75
N ASP A 230 8.68 -14.92 18.07
CA ASP A 230 7.40 -15.05 18.76
C ASP A 230 6.62 -13.74 18.67
N VAL A 231 5.34 -13.85 18.35
CA VAL A 231 4.39 -12.75 18.37
C VAL A 231 3.34 -13.03 19.43
N ALA A 232 2.98 -11.98 20.17
CA ALA A 232 2.11 -12.09 21.33
C ALA A 232 0.79 -12.79 20.96
N PRO A 233 0.27 -13.66 21.84
CA PRO A 233 -0.99 -14.33 21.59
C PRO A 233 -2.11 -13.30 21.44
N ALA A 234 -3.16 -13.66 20.71
CA ALA A 234 -4.38 -12.86 20.65
C ALA A 234 -5.01 -12.76 22.06
N VAL A 235 -4.71 -11.71 22.81
CA VAL A 235 -5.32 -11.45 24.13
C VAL A 235 -6.72 -10.88 23.92
N SER A 236 -7.72 -11.43 24.62
CA SER A 236 -9.10 -10.93 24.57
C SER A 236 -9.49 -10.06 25.77
N TRP A 237 -10.45 -9.15 25.57
CA TRP A 237 -11.01 -8.38 26.69
C TRP A 237 -11.73 -9.26 27.71
N GLU A 238 -12.34 -10.35 27.26
CA GLU A 238 -12.96 -11.34 28.14
C GLU A 238 -11.94 -11.95 29.09
N ARG A 239 -10.77 -12.37 28.58
CA ARG A 239 -9.67 -12.89 29.40
C ARG A 239 -9.12 -11.84 30.36
N LEU A 240 -8.99 -10.59 29.91
CA LEU A 240 -8.50 -9.48 30.75
C LEU A 240 -9.54 -9.01 31.78
N GLY A 241 -10.82 -9.27 31.55
CA GLY A 241 -11.92 -8.98 32.48
C GLY A 241 -12.13 -10.07 33.53
N ALA A 242 -11.56 -11.26 33.35
CA ALA A 242 -11.62 -12.35 34.33
C ALA A 242 -10.84 -12.01 35.63
N PRO A 243 -11.12 -12.69 36.77
CA PRO A 243 -10.36 -12.48 38.01
C PRO A 243 -8.84 -12.61 37.79
N GLY A 244 -8.08 -11.60 38.24
CA GLY A 244 -6.63 -11.50 37.99
C GLY A 244 -6.25 -10.79 36.68
N GLY A 245 -7.16 -10.68 35.72
CA GLY A 245 -6.92 -10.07 34.41
C GLY A 245 -6.61 -8.57 34.45
N TYR A 246 -7.05 -7.83 35.47
CA TYR A 246 -6.70 -6.41 35.62
C TYR A 246 -5.20 -6.18 35.93
N ALA A 247 -4.54 -7.12 36.60
CA ALA A 247 -3.09 -7.08 36.75
C ALA A 247 -2.39 -7.34 35.41
N ALA A 248 -2.87 -8.32 34.64
CA ALA A 248 -2.38 -8.60 33.30
C ALA A 248 -2.58 -7.42 32.34
N LEU A 249 -3.72 -6.72 32.38
CA LEU A 249 -3.97 -5.52 31.57
C LEU A 249 -3.02 -4.38 31.91
N ARG A 250 -2.71 -4.16 33.20
CA ARG A 250 -1.76 -3.11 33.62
C ARG A 250 -0.32 -3.44 33.26
N ALA A 251 0.03 -4.72 33.18
CA ALA A 251 1.34 -5.18 32.75
C ALA A 251 1.45 -5.31 31.21
N LEU A 252 0.31 -5.30 30.50
CA LEU A 252 0.27 -5.49 29.06
C LEU A 252 0.99 -4.35 28.34
N THR A 253 2.10 -4.69 27.71
CA THR A 253 2.83 -3.82 26.80
C THR A 253 2.71 -4.43 25.40
N ILE A 254 2.11 -3.69 24.49
CA ILE A 254 2.02 -4.07 23.08
C ILE A 254 3.05 -3.24 22.35
N GLU A 255 4.06 -3.87 21.78
CA GLU A 255 4.95 -3.21 20.84
C GLU A 255 4.30 -3.17 19.45
N PRO A 256 4.64 -2.19 18.59
CA PRO A 256 4.12 -2.14 17.23
C PRO A 256 4.26 -3.47 16.49
N ASP A 257 5.39 -4.16 16.64
CA ASP A 257 5.69 -5.41 15.93
C ASP A 257 4.91 -6.65 16.39
N ALA A 258 4.17 -6.56 17.50
CA ALA A 258 3.21 -7.58 17.94
C ALA A 258 1.86 -7.48 17.20
N VAL A 259 1.64 -6.40 16.44
CA VAL A 259 0.41 -6.17 15.69
C VAL A 259 0.57 -6.68 14.26
N PRO A 260 -0.37 -7.49 13.73
CA PRO A 260 -0.34 -7.90 12.33
C PRO A 260 -0.18 -6.68 11.40
N PRO A 261 0.62 -6.80 10.32
CA PRO A 261 0.85 -5.70 9.41
C PRO A 261 -0.40 -5.32 8.63
N VAL A 262 -0.51 -4.03 8.33
CA VAL A 262 -1.44 -3.49 7.34
C VAL A 262 -0.94 -3.86 5.95
N ASP A 263 -1.78 -4.49 5.12
CA ASP A 263 -1.51 -4.74 3.70
C ASP A 263 -1.56 -3.42 2.92
N GLU A 264 -0.43 -2.71 2.84
CA GLU A 264 -0.34 -1.43 2.15
C GLU A 264 -0.75 -1.52 0.67
N ARG A 265 -0.73 -2.69 0.03
CA ARG A 265 -1.19 -2.84 -1.36
C ARG A 265 -2.70 -2.73 -1.52
N SER A 266 -3.49 -2.97 -0.47
CA SER A 266 -4.95 -2.86 -0.52
C SER A 266 -5.50 -1.77 0.40
N VAL A 267 -4.94 -1.63 1.60
CA VAL A 267 -5.34 -0.63 2.61
C VAL A 267 -4.41 0.57 2.53
N ASN A 268 -4.76 1.51 1.67
CA ASN A 268 -3.93 2.67 1.36
C ASN A 268 -4.79 3.88 0.97
N PRO A 269 -4.18 5.03 0.64
CA PRO A 269 -4.91 6.28 0.41
C PRO A 269 -5.72 6.34 -0.88
N ARG A 270 -5.64 5.32 -1.76
CA ARG A 270 -6.33 5.34 -3.06
C ARG A 270 -7.81 5.64 -2.90
N GLY A 271 -8.31 6.53 -3.75
CA GLY A 271 -9.71 6.99 -3.72
C GLY A 271 -10.02 8.02 -2.65
N PHE A 272 -9.02 8.63 -2.00
CA PHE A 272 -9.23 9.75 -1.08
C PHE A 272 -10.05 10.87 -1.73
N LEU A 273 -11.08 11.34 -1.03
CA LEU A 273 -11.91 12.46 -1.48
C LEU A 273 -11.53 13.71 -0.70
N LYS A 274 -11.09 14.74 -1.43
CA LYS A 274 -10.80 16.07 -0.86
C LYS A 274 -12.03 16.75 -0.29
N ARG A 275 -13.18 16.52 -0.94
CA ARG A 275 -14.50 17.00 -0.51
C ARG A 275 -15.41 15.81 -0.18
N PRO A 276 -15.37 15.32 1.05
CA PRO A 276 -16.33 14.32 1.50
C PRO A 276 -17.75 14.93 1.50
N SER A 277 -18.76 14.06 1.37
CA SER A 277 -20.18 14.46 1.29
C SER A 277 -20.98 14.12 2.54
N ARG A 278 -20.36 13.44 3.50
CA ARG A 278 -20.97 13.01 4.75
C ARG A 278 -20.21 13.58 5.94
N PRO A 279 -20.86 13.76 7.10
CA PRO A 279 -20.22 14.28 8.30
C PRO A 279 -19.16 13.31 8.87
N ILE A 280 -18.65 13.62 10.06
CA ILE A 280 -17.82 12.71 10.83
C ILE A 280 -18.67 11.48 11.22
N ALA A 281 -18.04 10.30 11.22
CA ALA A 281 -18.62 9.05 11.70
C ALA A 281 -17.99 8.65 13.03
N ASP A 282 -18.64 7.79 13.79
CA ASP A 282 -18.16 7.31 15.09
C ASP A 282 -17.73 5.85 14.98
N LEU A 283 -16.51 5.56 15.43
CA LEU A 283 -16.07 4.20 15.67
C LEU A 283 -16.63 3.77 17.02
N VAL A 284 -17.68 2.97 16.97
CA VAL A 284 -18.31 2.39 18.14
C VAL A 284 -18.13 0.89 18.13
N GLN A 285 -18.54 0.26 19.20
CA GLN A 285 -18.52 -1.19 19.29
C GLN A 285 -19.93 -1.75 19.32
N HIS A 286 -20.11 -2.88 18.66
CA HIS A 286 -21.33 -3.63 18.65
C HIS A 286 -21.02 -5.12 18.46
N ASP A 287 -21.56 -6.00 19.31
CA ASP A 287 -21.46 -7.46 19.19
C ASP A 287 -20.01 -7.99 19.03
N GLY A 288 -19.13 -7.55 19.93
CA GLY A 288 -17.71 -7.95 19.94
C GLY A 288 -16.90 -7.49 18.72
N ARG A 289 -17.45 -6.61 17.87
CA ARG A 289 -16.77 -6.03 16.70
C ARG A 289 -16.84 -4.51 16.75
N TRP A 290 -15.91 -3.87 16.04
CA TRP A 290 -15.99 -2.43 15.80
C TRP A 290 -16.87 -2.15 14.60
N GLU A 291 -17.73 -1.16 14.77
CA GLU A 291 -18.61 -0.63 13.75
C GLU A 291 -18.34 0.86 13.58
N ILE A 292 -18.19 1.29 12.34
CA ILE A 292 -18.17 2.71 12.04
C ILE A 292 -19.59 3.11 11.68
N ARG A 293 -20.20 3.92 12.55
CA ARG A 293 -21.60 4.34 12.44
C ARG A 293 -21.69 5.82 12.15
N GLN A 294 -22.74 6.21 11.46
CA GLN A 294 -23.05 7.60 11.18
C GLN A 294 -24.55 7.78 11.20
N GLU A 295 -25.04 8.74 11.99
CA GLU A 295 -26.46 9.08 12.08
C GLU A 295 -27.35 7.84 12.34
N GLY A 296 -26.86 6.93 13.20
CA GLY A 296 -27.56 5.69 13.57
C GLY A 296 -27.35 4.51 12.61
N ALA A 297 -26.84 4.72 11.39
CA ALA A 297 -26.58 3.66 10.41
C ALA A 297 -25.15 3.12 10.49
N THR A 298 -24.98 1.80 10.39
CA THR A 298 -23.66 1.15 10.30
C THR A 298 -23.11 1.25 8.87
N LEU A 299 -22.00 1.95 8.69
CA LEU A 299 -21.31 2.08 7.40
C LEU A 299 -20.41 0.87 7.13
N VAL A 300 -19.65 0.48 8.16
CA VAL A 300 -18.63 -0.56 8.11
C VAL A 300 -18.71 -1.37 9.40
N ARG A 301 -18.54 -2.69 9.29
CA ARG A 301 -18.33 -3.60 10.41
C ARG A 301 -16.99 -4.29 10.18
N LEU A 302 -16.01 -4.01 11.04
CA LEU A 302 -14.65 -4.51 10.91
C LEU A 302 -14.55 -5.98 11.29
N ALA A 303 -13.50 -6.64 10.80
CA ALA A 303 -13.22 -8.03 11.14
C ALA A 303 -12.87 -8.17 12.64
N ARG A 304 -13.11 -9.35 13.21
CA ARG A 304 -12.82 -9.65 14.62
C ARG A 304 -11.35 -9.45 14.99
N PHE A 305 -10.42 -9.67 14.07
CA PHE A 305 -8.99 -9.44 14.30
C PHE A 305 -8.54 -7.99 14.02
N GLY A 306 -9.48 -7.07 13.76
CA GLY A 306 -9.17 -5.66 13.50
C GLY A 306 -8.79 -5.31 12.06
N GLY A 307 -8.78 -6.28 11.15
CA GLY A 307 -8.45 -6.03 9.75
C GLY A 307 -9.42 -5.04 9.10
N VAL A 308 -8.87 -3.97 8.54
CA VAL A 308 -9.57 -3.02 7.65
C VAL A 308 -9.38 -3.51 6.22
N THR A 309 -10.41 -3.41 5.39
CA THR A 309 -10.30 -3.76 3.97
C THR A 309 -10.46 -2.55 3.05
N ASP A 310 -9.99 -2.70 1.82
CA ASP A 310 -10.18 -1.73 0.74
C ASP A 310 -11.67 -1.39 0.45
N ALA A 311 -12.58 -2.35 0.60
CA ALA A 311 -14.02 -2.10 0.48
C ALA A 311 -14.57 -1.28 1.67
N ASP A 312 -14.10 -1.57 2.90
CA ASP A 312 -14.43 -0.78 4.09
C ASP A 312 -13.98 0.68 3.90
N VAL A 313 -12.73 0.85 3.46
CA VAL A 313 -12.13 2.14 3.11
C VAL A 313 -12.95 2.87 2.03
N GLY A 314 -13.40 2.15 0.99
CA GLY A 314 -14.31 2.64 -0.04
C GLY A 314 -15.58 3.29 0.49
N ARG A 315 -16.21 2.67 1.48
CA ARG A 315 -17.43 3.19 2.12
C ARG A 315 -17.14 4.43 2.97
N LEU A 316 -15.96 4.52 3.57
CA LEU A 316 -15.52 5.62 4.41
C LEU A 316 -15.05 6.85 3.64
N ARG A 317 -14.69 6.74 2.34
CA ARG A 317 -14.22 7.89 1.55
C ARG A 317 -15.15 9.09 1.54
N ARG A 318 -16.46 8.85 1.68
CA ARG A 318 -17.47 9.92 1.71
C ARG A 318 -17.58 10.60 3.08
N ALA A 319 -17.05 10.00 4.15
CA ALA A 319 -17.08 10.56 5.50
C ALA A 319 -16.02 11.64 5.70
N ARG A 320 -16.35 12.64 6.52
CA ARG A 320 -15.45 13.73 6.90
C ARG A 320 -14.25 13.22 7.71
N GLY A 321 -14.48 12.21 8.52
CA GLY A 321 -13.47 11.56 9.34
C GLY A 321 -14.16 10.52 10.22
N VAL A 322 -13.37 9.88 11.07
CA VAL A 322 -13.86 8.95 12.07
C VAL A 322 -13.38 9.42 13.44
N ARG A 323 -14.33 9.58 14.38
CA ARG A 323 -14.07 9.86 15.80
C ARG A 323 -13.98 8.52 16.52
N LEU A 324 -12.93 8.35 17.34
CA LEU A 324 -12.71 7.13 18.11
C LEU A 324 -12.85 7.43 19.60
N SER A 325 -13.60 6.59 20.30
CA SER A 325 -13.67 6.57 21.76
C SER A 325 -13.11 5.25 22.28
N TRP A 326 -12.11 5.33 23.16
CA TRP A 326 -11.40 4.16 23.65
C TRP A 326 -12.19 3.45 24.77
N HIS A 327 -12.95 2.42 24.39
CA HIS A 327 -13.65 1.54 25.34
C HIS A 327 -13.20 0.08 25.17
N PRO A 328 -12.85 -0.63 26.27
CA PRO A 328 -12.39 -2.01 26.22
C PRO A 328 -13.57 -2.98 26.08
N ALA A 329 -14.11 -3.16 24.88
CA ALA A 329 -15.08 -4.24 24.65
C ALA A 329 -15.06 -4.87 23.22
N HIS A 330 -14.08 -4.58 22.35
CA HIS A 330 -13.82 -5.34 21.11
C HIS A 330 -13.45 -6.83 21.37
N THR A 331 -12.90 -7.54 20.40
CA THR A 331 -12.25 -8.84 20.65
C THR A 331 -11.00 -8.74 21.52
N GLY A 332 -10.25 -7.62 21.49
CA GLY A 332 -9.03 -7.44 22.28
C GLY A 332 -8.19 -6.22 21.87
N PRO A 333 -7.11 -5.90 22.61
CA PRO A 333 -6.28 -4.72 22.38
C PRO A 333 -5.47 -4.77 21.07
N ILE A 334 -4.93 -5.92 20.66
CA ILE A 334 -4.20 -6.06 19.38
C ILE A 334 -5.12 -5.75 18.19
N ALA A 335 -6.33 -6.30 18.20
CA ALA A 335 -7.32 -6.05 17.15
C ALA A 335 -7.72 -4.57 17.08
N ALA A 336 -7.85 -3.91 18.24
CA ALA A 336 -8.13 -2.48 18.30
C ALA A 336 -7.00 -1.65 17.67
N VAL A 337 -5.74 -1.92 18.05
CA VAL A 337 -4.57 -1.23 17.47
C VAL A 337 -4.48 -1.47 15.97
N HIS A 338 -4.67 -2.72 15.52
CA HIS A 338 -4.63 -3.08 14.10
C HIS A 338 -5.68 -2.31 13.28
N ALA A 339 -6.89 -2.17 13.79
CA ALA A 339 -7.95 -1.42 13.12
C ALA A 339 -7.63 0.08 13.01
N VAL A 340 -7.14 0.70 14.10
CA VAL A 340 -6.75 2.12 14.07
C VAL A 340 -5.58 2.36 13.11
N ALA A 341 -4.55 1.51 13.17
CA ALA A 341 -3.42 1.57 12.25
C ALA A 341 -3.86 1.39 10.78
N GLY A 342 -4.75 0.45 10.50
CA GLY A 342 -5.31 0.22 9.16
C GLY A 342 -6.11 1.42 8.64
N LEU A 343 -6.96 2.02 9.47
CA LEU A 343 -7.71 3.23 9.10
C LEU A 343 -6.78 4.42 8.83
N ALA A 344 -5.76 4.61 9.67
CA ALA A 344 -4.76 5.65 9.50
C ALA A 344 -3.93 5.45 8.21
N ALA A 345 -3.45 4.23 7.95
CA ALA A 345 -2.71 3.86 6.73
C ALA A 345 -3.54 4.06 5.46
N ALA A 346 -4.86 3.79 5.54
CA ALA A 346 -5.80 4.08 4.47
C ALA A 346 -6.03 5.58 4.21
N GLY A 347 -5.46 6.47 5.02
CA GLY A 347 -5.69 7.91 4.95
C GLY A 347 -7.13 8.30 5.33
N VAL A 348 -7.80 7.52 6.19
CA VAL A 348 -9.05 7.98 6.81
C VAL A 348 -8.66 9.03 7.86
N PRO A 349 -9.20 10.27 7.82
CA PRO A 349 -8.93 11.23 8.88
C PRO A 349 -9.51 10.72 10.20
N LEU A 350 -8.66 10.61 11.23
CA LEU A 350 -9.02 10.10 12.55
C LEU A 350 -8.80 11.16 13.62
N LEU A 351 -9.65 11.18 14.62
CA LEU A 351 -9.42 11.90 15.87
C LEU A 351 -9.90 11.06 17.04
N SER A 352 -9.23 11.18 18.18
CA SER A 352 -9.60 10.46 19.40
C SER A 352 -9.21 11.24 20.65
N ASP A 353 -9.79 10.85 21.77
CA ASP A 353 -9.18 11.10 23.08
C ASP A 353 -7.80 10.41 23.17
N PRO A 354 -6.93 10.79 24.14
CA PRO A 354 -5.63 10.14 24.32
C PRO A 354 -5.74 8.61 24.36
N PRO A 355 -4.94 7.88 23.54
CA PRO A 355 -4.95 6.42 23.57
C PRO A 355 -4.59 5.89 24.96
N PRO A 356 -5.34 4.90 25.49
CA PRO A 356 -5.01 4.26 26.76
C PRO A 356 -3.69 3.48 26.67
N GLY A 357 -3.06 3.19 27.81
CA GLY A 357 -1.74 2.55 27.86
C GLY A 357 -1.62 1.24 27.07
N TRP A 358 -2.68 0.42 27.06
CA TRP A 358 -2.72 -0.82 26.28
C TRP A 358 -2.73 -0.62 24.76
N ALA A 359 -3.11 0.57 24.27
CA ALA A 359 -3.13 0.91 22.84
C ALA A 359 -1.91 1.73 22.43
N ALA A 360 -1.46 2.64 23.31
CA ALA A 360 -0.45 3.65 22.99
C ALA A 360 0.89 3.04 22.54
N GLY A 361 1.36 1.98 23.22
CA GLY A 361 2.57 1.26 22.80
C GLY A 361 2.43 0.67 21.40
N GLY A 362 1.31 -0.02 21.14
CA GLY A 362 1.09 -0.70 19.87
C GLY A 362 0.89 0.27 18.71
N LEU A 363 0.35 1.47 18.96
CA LEU A 363 0.23 2.52 17.94
C LEU A 363 1.57 3.21 17.65
N GLY A 364 2.42 3.33 18.68
CA GLY A 364 3.62 4.15 18.68
C GLY A 364 3.32 5.62 19.06
N PRO A 365 4.35 6.36 19.49
CA PRO A 365 4.20 7.72 20.00
C PRO A 365 3.75 8.71 18.93
N GLU A 366 4.27 8.64 17.70
CA GLU A 366 3.91 9.60 16.65
C GLU A 366 2.44 9.45 16.22
N LEU A 367 1.97 8.21 16.03
CA LEU A 367 0.59 7.97 15.63
C LEU A 367 -0.38 8.36 16.76
N SER A 368 -0.03 8.06 18.01
CA SER A 368 -0.80 8.45 19.19
C SER A 368 -0.93 9.98 19.30
N ALA A 369 0.16 10.72 19.07
CA ALA A 369 0.14 12.18 19.09
C ALA A 369 -0.75 12.76 17.98
N LEU A 370 -0.66 12.21 16.75
CA LEU A 370 -1.47 12.65 15.63
C LEU A 370 -2.97 12.44 15.88
N LEU A 371 -3.38 11.32 16.47
CA LEU A 371 -4.78 11.06 16.79
C LEU A 371 -5.40 12.12 17.71
N THR A 372 -4.59 12.75 18.57
CA THR A 372 -5.02 13.82 19.49
C THR A 372 -4.78 15.24 18.95
N ALA A 373 -4.05 15.38 17.84
CA ALA A 373 -3.60 16.69 17.34
C ALA A 373 -4.67 17.44 16.54
N ALA A 374 -5.62 16.73 15.94
CA ALA A 374 -6.67 17.32 15.11
C ALA A 374 -7.99 17.46 15.88
N THR A 375 -8.67 18.58 15.66
CA THR A 375 -10.01 18.84 16.17
C THR A 375 -11.08 18.59 15.09
N GLU A 376 -12.35 18.57 15.49
CA GLU A 376 -13.46 18.52 14.53
C GLU A 376 -13.50 19.75 13.61
N GLU A 377 -13.05 20.91 14.10
CA GLU A 377 -12.92 22.14 13.32
C GLU A 377 -11.81 22.01 12.26
N ASP A 378 -10.66 21.43 12.62
CA ASP A 378 -9.61 21.11 11.64
C ASP A 378 -10.14 20.17 10.56
N LEU A 379 -10.91 19.14 10.94
CA LEU A 379 -11.51 18.25 9.96
C LEU A 379 -12.57 18.95 9.11
N ALA A 380 -13.23 20.01 9.60
CA ALA A 380 -14.22 20.80 8.86
C ALA A 380 -13.63 21.68 7.73
N ASP A 381 -12.30 21.88 7.71
CA ASP A 381 -11.57 22.50 6.60
C ASP A 381 -11.00 21.43 5.65
N ASP A 382 -11.26 21.55 4.34
CA ASP A 382 -10.87 20.54 3.34
C ASP A 382 -9.33 20.42 3.19
N LEU A 383 -8.58 21.51 3.35
CA LEU A 383 -7.11 21.50 3.30
C LEU A 383 -6.53 20.85 4.56
N ARG A 384 -6.97 21.30 5.75
CA ARG A 384 -6.48 20.81 7.05
C ARG A 384 -6.78 19.32 7.24
N ARG A 385 -7.96 18.88 6.81
CA ARG A 385 -8.32 17.46 6.78
C ARG A 385 -7.39 16.63 5.90
N GLU A 386 -7.04 17.12 4.70
CA GLU A 386 -6.12 16.41 3.80
C GLU A 386 -4.70 16.38 4.37
N GLU A 387 -4.21 17.51 4.92
CA GLU A 387 -2.91 17.57 5.61
C GLU A 387 -2.83 16.55 6.76
N HIS A 388 -3.87 16.49 7.61
CA HIS A 388 -3.96 15.53 8.71
C HIS A 388 -3.97 14.08 8.22
N SER A 389 -4.76 13.79 7.20
CA SER A 389 -4.79 12.47 6.55
C SER A 389 -3.40 12.06 6.06
N VAL A 390 -2.64 13.00 5.49
CA VAL A 390 -1.29 12.72 4.98
C VAL A 390 -0.31 12.40 6.11
N LEU A 391 -0.38 13.11 7.24
CA LEU A 391 0.46 12.81 8.39
C LEU A 391 0.14 11.43 8.97
N LEU A 392 -1.14 11.14 9.22
CA LEU A 392 -1.60 9.85 9.75
C LEU A 392 -1.11 8.67 8.90
N ARG A 393 -1.33 8.73 7.58
CA ARG A 393 -0.98 7.64 6.69
C ARG A 393 0.53 7.43 6.55
N ARG A 394 1.33 8.50 6.57
CA ARG A 394 2.79 8.40 6.52
C ARG A 394 3.29 7.62 7.73
N THR A 395 2.87 8.02 8.92
CA THR A 395 3.24 7.35 10.16
C THR A 395 2.74 5.90 10.16
N ALA A 396 1.46 5.67 9.86
CA ALA A 396 0.90 4.33 9.89
C ALA A 396 1.56 3.38 8.88
N LEU A 397 1.81 3.80 7.64
CA LEU A 397 2.47 2.95 6.63
C LEU A 397 3.94 2.68 6.99
N THR A 398 4.65 3.65 7.56
CA THR A 398 6.07 3.51 7.95
C THR A 398 6.27 2.62 9.17
N HIS A 399 5.29 2.45 10.06
CA HIS A 399 5.43 1.64 11.28
C HIS A 399 4.59 0.35 11.28
N HIS A 400 3.50 0.32 10.54
CA HIS A 400 2.52 -0.77 10.54
C HIS A 400 2.32 -1.44 9.18
N GLY A 401 2.90 -0.91 8.09
CA GLY A 401 2.89 -1.59 6.79
C GLY A 401 3.67 -2.91 6.81
N THR A 402 3.35 -3.80 5.89
CA THR A 402 4.02 -5.10 5.67
C THR A 402 5.52 -4.94 5.52
N THR A 403 5.96 -3.99 4.69
CA THR A 403 7.39 -3.75 4.46
C THR A 403 8.11 -3.35 5.75
N ALA A 404 7.54 -2.44 6.52
CA ALA A 404 8.11 -1.98 7.78
C ALA A 404 8.13 -3.11 8.84
N ARG A 405 7.01 -3.82 8.98
CA ARG A 405 6.86 -4.90 9.95
C ARG A 405 7.89 -6.00 9.71
N TRP A 406 8.01 -6.49 8.48
CA TRP A 406 8.93 -7.60 8.18
C TRP A 406 10.40 -7.20 8.29
N ARG A 407 10.75 -5.93 8.04
CA ARG A 407 12.12 -5.45 8.30
C ARG A 407 12.41 -5.36 9.80
N ALA A 408 11.44 -4.93 10.62
CA ALA A 408 11.57 -4.91 12.07
C ALA A 408 11.73 -6.32 12.65
N LEU A 409 10.89 -7.27 12.21
CA LEU A 409 11.00 -8.68 12.62
C LEU A 409 12.34 -9.29 12.18
N ALA A 410 12.79 -9.03 10.95
CA ALA A 410 14.09 -9.49 10.48
C ALA A 410 15.24 -8.92 11.32
N ALA A 411 15.21 -7.61 11.62
CA ALA A 411 16.21 -6.99 12.48
C ALA A 411 16.23 -7.60 13.89
N ARG A 412 15.06 -7.87 14.47
CA ARG A 412 14.91 -8.54 15.78
C ARG A 412 15.47 -9.96 15.77
N ALA A 413 15.33 -10.67 14.65
CA ALA A 413 15.83 -12.02 14.44
C ALA A 413 17.31 -12.07 14.00
N GLY A 414 17.94 -10.93 13.71
CA GLY A 414 19.29 -10.88 13.11
C GLY A 414 19.34 -11.34 11.65
N VAL A 415 18.20 -11.38 10.94
CA VAL A 415 18.13 -11.73 9.52
C VAL A 415 18.51 -10.51 8.67
N PRO A 416 19.56 -10.59 7.83
CA PRO A 416 19.96 -9.48 6.99
C PRO A 416 18.91 -9.20 5.91
N VAL A 417 18.47 -7.95 5.82
CA VAL A 417 17.60 -7.46 4.74
C VAL A 417 18.35 -6.39 3.94
N PRO A 418 18.30 -6.41 2.60
CA PRO A 418 18.98 -5.38 1.80
C PRO A 418 18.42 -3.99 2.06
N ASP A 419 19.27 -2.98 1.95
CA ASP A 419 18.93 -1.57 2.18
C ASP A 419 17.74 -1.10 1.31
N PRO A 420 17.01 -0.06 1.75
CA PRO A 420 16.00 0.57 0.92
C PRO A 420 16.56 1.03 -0.44
N PRO A 421 15.77 1.01 -1.52
CA PRO A 421 16.26 1.41 -2.83
C PRO A 421 16.55 2.91 -2.89
N THR A 422 17.75 3.28 -3.34
CA THR A 422 18.19 4.66 -3.52
C THR A 422 17.46 5.37 -4.67
N ILE A 423 17.16 6.66 -4.49
CA ILE A 423 16.57 7.55 -5.51
C ILE A 423 17.65 8.46 -6.12
N SER A 424 17.86 8.36 -7.42
CA SER A 424 18.70 9.32 -8.16
C SER A 424 17.87 10.52 -8.59
N VAL A 425 18.17 11.68 -8.03
CA VAL A 425 17.52 12.95 -8.39
C VAL A 425 18.21 13.52 -9.63
N ILE A 426 17.51 13.48 -10.76
CA ILE A 426 17.93 14.06 -12.02
C ILE A 426 17.47 15.52 -12.06
N MET A 427 18.43 16.43 -11.92
CA MET A 427 18.20 17.87 -11.97
C MET A 427 18.97 18.47 -13.13
N CYS A 428 18.25 19.05 -14.10
CA CYS A 428 18.85 19.71 -15.25
C CYS A 428 18.58 21.21 -15.18
N THR A 429 19.61 22.04 -15.35
CA THR A 429 19.46 23.50 -15.28
C THR A 429 20.25 24.24 -16.37
N ARG A 430 19.68 25.35 -16.84
CA ARG A 430 20.36 26.39 -17.64
C ARG A 430 20.71 27.63 -16.80
N ARG A 431 20.46 27.57 -15.49
CA ARG A 431 20.39 28.72 -14.57
C ARG A 431 21.26 28.44 -13.35
N ALA A 432 22.56 28.72 -13.44
CA ALA A 432 23.52 28.51 -12.34
C ALA A 432 23.03 29.10 -10.99
N ALA A 433 22.40 30.28 -11.04
CA ALA A 433 21.86 30.95 -9.86
C ALA A 433 20.73 30.20 -9.12
N LEU A 434 20.08 29.21 -9.76
CA LEU A 434 19.04 28.39 -9.11
C LEU A 434 19.60 27.12 -8.47
N VAL A 435 20.84 26.73 -8.75
CA VAL A 435 21.45 25.52 -8.18
C VAL A 435 21.48 25.55 -6.65
N PRO A 436 21.87 26.64 -5.96
CA PRO A 436 21.81 26.70 -4.50
C PRO A 436 20.39 26.50 -3.95
N PHE A 437 19.38 27.10 -4.60
CA PHE A 437 17.98 26.97 -4.18
C PHE A 437 17.48 25.54 -4.32
N ALA A 438 17.75 24.89 -5.46
CA ALA A 438 17.28 23.54 -5.70
C ALA A 438 18.01 22.51 -4.82
N LEU A 439 19.35 22.58 -4.72
CA LEU A 439 20.10 21.70 -3.80
C LEU A 439 19.71 21.93 -2.34
N GLY A 440 19.42 23.16 -1.92
CA GLY A 440 18.92 23.44 -0.57
C GLY A 440 17.60 22.71 -0.25
N GLN A 441 16.71 22.56 -1.22
CA GLN A 441 15.46 21.80 -1.04
C GLN A 441 15.68 20.28 -1.09
N ILE A 442 16.58 19.80 -1.93
CA ILE A 442 16.93 18.37 -1.99
C ILE A 442 17.63 17.95 -0.68
N ALA A 443 18.46 18.81 -0.09
CA ALA A 443 19.14 18.54 1.18
C ALA A 443 18.17 18.38 2.37
N ARG A 444 16.94 18.92 2.26
CA ARG A 444 15.89 18.79 3.27
C ARG A 444 15.08 17.49 3.14
N GLN A 445 15.30 16.69 2.08
CA GLN A 445 14.60 15.43 1.93
C GLN A 445 14.97 14.47 3.06
N ARG A 446 13.96 13.85 3.68
CA ARG A 446 14.13 12.90 4.80
C ARG A 446 13.44 11.57 4.52
N GLY A 447 13.87 10.52 5.21
CA GLY A 447 13.27 9.19 5.11
C GLY A 447 13.57 8.43 3.81
N VAL A 448 14.57 8.87 3.04
CA VAL A 448 15.03 8.21 1.81
C VAL A 448 16.54 8.36 1.64
N ASP A 449 17.16 7.38 1.00
CA ASP A 449 18.53 7.48 0.51
C ASP A 449 18.53 8.04 -0.91
N LEU A 450 19.40 9.01 -1.18
CA LEU A 450 19.45 9.67 -2.47
C LEU A 450 20.86 10.02 -2.94
N GLU A 451 20.96 10.23 -4.25
CA GLU A 451 22.09 10.88 -4.93
C GLU A 451 21.54 11.95 -5.89
N VAL A 452 22.37 12.92 -6.26
CA VAL A 452 21.99 13.97 -7.23
C VAL A 452 22.82 13.89 -8.49
N ILE A 453 22.16 13.82 -9.63
CA ILE A 453 22.78 14.01 -10.94
C ILE A 453 22.47 15.43 -11.42
N LEU A 454 23.39 16.36 -11.16
CA LEU A 454 23.28 17.76 -11.54
C LEU A 454 23.79 17.96 -12.95
N THR A 455 22.88 18.17 -13.89
CA THR A 455 23.22 18.41 -15.29
C THR A 455 23.14 19.89 -15.65
N LEU A 456 24.28 20.46 -16.02
CA LEU A 456 24.47 21.85 -16.38
C LEU A 456 24.36 22.00 -17.90
N HIS A 457 23.22 22.51 -18.36
CA HIS A 457 22.89 22.63 -19.78
C HIS A 457 23.34 24.00 -20.32
N GLY A 458 24.46 24.02 -21.04
CA GLY A 458 25.06 25.26 -21.53
C GLY A 458 25.65 26.13 -20.43
N VAL A 459 25.88 25.56 -19.24
CA VAL A 459 26.44 26.22 -18.06
C VAL A 459 27.74 25.48 -17.68
N PRO A 460 28.86 26.18 -17.45
CA PRO A 460 30.10 25.53 -17.03
C PRO A 460 30.04 25.09 -15.56
N ALA A 461 30.62 23.93 -15.25
CA ALA A 461 30.75 23.38 -13.90
C ALA A 461 31.55 24.29 -12.96
N GLY A 462 32.46 25.10 -13.52
CA GLY A 462 33.24 26.09 -12.78
C GLY A 462 32.46 27.34 -12.34
N ALA A 463 31.15 27.43 -12.62
CA ALA A 463 30.33 28.56 -12.15
C ALA A 463 30.39 28.68 -10.61
N PRO A 464 30.70 29.86 -10.04
CA PRO A 464 30.91 30.03 -8.60
C PRO A 464 29.73 29.54 -7.75
N GLU A 465 28.51 29.81 -8.18
CA GLU A 465 27.27 29.41 -7.48
C GLU A 465 27.11 27.89 -7.43
N VAL A 466 27.52 27.19 -8.50
CA VAL A 466 27.48 25.72 -8.58
C VAL A 466 28.53 25.12 -7.65
N ALA A 467 29.78 25.58 -7.77
CA ALA A 467 30.88 25.07 -6.94
C ALA A 467 30.61 25.29 -5.44
N ALA A 468 30.03 26.44 -5.07
CA ALA A 468 29.65 26.72 -3.69
C ALA A 468 28.52 25.83 -3.18
N ALA A 469 27.47 25.62 -3.98
CA ALA A 469 26.33 24.80 -3.59
C ALA A 469 26.71 23.31 -3.44
N VAL A 470 27.53 22.79 -4.35
CA VAL A 470 27.94 21.37 -4.33
C VAL A 470 28.87 21.06 -3.16
N ARG A 471 29.82 21.95 -2.82
CA ARG A 471 30.76 21.73 -1.70
C ARG A 471 30.07 21.46 -0.36
N ASN A 472 28.91 22.05 -0.14
CA ASN A 472 28.19 21.99 1.14
C ASN A 472 27.00 21.00 1.12
N PHE A 473 26.84 20.23 0.05
CA PHE A 473 25.69 19.35 -0.10
C PHE A 473 25.95 18.01 0.61
N PRO A 474 24.99 17.48 1.41
CA PRO A 474 25.24 16.33 2.28
C PRO A 474 25.26 14.97 1.56
N TRP A 475 24.77 14.89 0.31
CA TRP A 475 24.65 13.65 -0.44
C TRP A 475 25.59 13.60 -1.65
N PRO A 476 25.84 12.42 -2.25
CA PRO A 476 26.64 12.33 -3.47
C PRO A 476 26.07 13.19 -4.60
N VAL A 477 26.95 13.98 -5.25
CA VAL A 477 26.61 14.79 -6.43
C VAL A 477 27.49 14.39 -7.61
N THR A 478 26.87 13.99 -8.71
CA THR A 478 27.55 13.84 -10.00
C THR A 478 27.21 15.02 -10.89
N ILE A 479 28.23 15.78 -11.29
CA ILE A 479 28.06 16.91 -12.22
C ILE A 479 28.21 16.41 -13.67
N VAL A 480 27.28 16.82 -14.54
CA VAL A 480 27.30 16.51 -15.97
C VAL A 480 27.15 17.80 -16.76
N GLU A 481 28.12 18.15 -17.61
CA GLU A 481 27.96 19.26 -18.55
C GLU A 481 27.31 18.78 -19.86
N ALA A 482 26.39 19.57 -20.40
CA ALA A 482 25.72 19.32 -21.67
C ALA A 482 25.78 20.58 -22.56
N GLY A 483 26.00 20.39 -23.87
CA GLY A 483 26.00 21.48 -24.85
C GLY A 483 24.67 22.23 -24.87
N ALA A 484 24.72 23.55 -25.09
CA ALA A 484 23.53 24.42 -25.06
C ALA A 484 22.52 24.13 -26.18
N ASP A 485 22.96 23.49 -27.25
CA ASP A 485 22.22 23.09 -28.44
C ASP A 485 21.49 21.75 -28.29
N LEU A 486 21.83 20.96 -27.26
CA LEU A 486 21.21 19.65 -27.05
C LEU A 486 19.72 19.76 -26.71
N PRO A 487 18.85 18.95 -27.33
CA PRO A 487 17.45 18.86 -26.94
C PRO A 487 17.30 18.44 -25.47
N PHE A 488 16.33 19.03 -24.77
CA PHE A 488 16.14 18.81 -23.33
C PHE A 488 16.00 17.32 -22.97
N GLY A 489 15.27 16.53 -23.75
CA GLY A 489 15.17 15.08 -23.50
C GLY A 489 16.50 14.34 -23.64
N ALA A 490 17.38 14.76 -24.55
CA ALA A 490 18.72 14.18 -24.67
C ALA A 490 19.60 14.54 -23.46
N VAL A 491 19.44 15.76 -22.91
CA VAL A 491 20.12 16.18 -21.68
C VAL A 491 19.65 15.35 -20.48
N LEU A 492 18.34 15.13 -20.33
CA LEU A 492 17.79 14.26 -19.29
C LEU A 492 18.27 12.81 -19.43
N ASN A 493 18.37 12.27 -20.64
CA ASN A 493 18.92 10.93 -20.86
C ASN A 493 20.40 10.82 -20.46
N ARG A 494 21.19 11.86 -20.74
CA ARG A 494 22.61 11.91 -20.33
C ARG A 494 22.75 11.94 -18.81
N ALA A 495 21.82 12.57 -18.11
CA ALA A 495 21.75 12.53 -16.65
C ALA A 495 21.34 11.14 -16.16
N ALA A 496 20.27 10.57 -16.72
CA ALA A 496 19.78 9.24 -16.37
C ALA A 496 20.84 8.15 -16.56
N SER A 497 21.69 8.24 -17.58
CA SER A 497 22.77 7.27 -17.80
C SER A 497 23.90 7.33 -16.77
N ARG A 498 23.90 8.32 -15.86
CA ARG A 498 24.86 8.44 -14.76
C ARG A 498 24.26 8.07 -13.39
N ALA A 499 22.96 7.81 -13.34
CA ALA A 499 22.26 7.41 -12.12
C ALA A 499 22.58 5.96 -11.74
N GLY A 500 22.88 5.71 -10.47
CA GLY A 500 23.07 4.38 -9.89
C GLY A 500 21.83 3.84 -9.17
N GLY A 501 20.97 4.73 -8.68
CA GLY A 501 19.77 4.40 -7.91
C GLY A 501 18.76 3.50 -8.63
N ALA A 502 17.94 2.79 -7.86
CA ALA A 502 16.88 1.93 -8.39
C ALA A 502 15.73 2.76 -8.99
N TYR A 503 15.61 4.02 -8.55
CA TYR A 503 14.58 4.95 -8.98
C TYR A 503 15.19 6.24 -9.52
N LEU A 504 14.53 6.81 -10.52
CA LEU A 504 14.88 8.10 -11.10
C LEU A 504 13.80 9.11 -10.75
N SER A 505 14.18 10.19 -10.08
CA SER A 505 13.30 11.34 -9.82
C SER A 505 13.66 12.48 -10.75
N LYS A 506 12.70 13.04 -11.48
CA LYS A 506 12.94 14.30 -12.21
C LYS A 506 12.66 15.46 -11.27
N TRP A 507 13.59 16.42 -11.20
CA TRP A 507 13.48 17.59 -10.33
C TRP A 507 13.65 18.89 -11.14
N ASP A 508 12.66 19.77 -11.06
CA ASP A 508 12.73 21.11 -11.66
C ASP A 508 13.41 22.11 -10.69
N ASP A 509 14.37 22.89 -11.18
CA ASP A 509 15.25 23.77 -10.40
C ASP A 509 14.56 25.05 -9.86
N ASP A 510 13.34 25.35 -10.30
CA ASP A 510 12.60 26.57 -9.92
C ASP A 510 11.33 26.35 -9.11
N ASP A 511 10.87 25.11 -8.96
CA ASP A 511 9.68 24.78 -8.17
C ASP A 511 10.02 24.53 -6.69
N TRP A 512 9.00 24.50 -5.83
CA TRP A 512 9.16 24.20 -4.40
C TRP A 512 8.73 22.78 -4.06
N TYR A 513 9.51 22.11 -3.20
CA TYR A 513 9.28 20.74 -2.75
C TYR A 513 9.37 20.68 -1.22
N GLY A 514 8.43 19.98 -0.59
CA GLY A 514 8.44 19.74 0.85
C GLY A 514 9.47 18.70 1.26
N PRO A 515 9.85 18.64 2.56
CA PRO A 515 10.91 17.74 3.06
C PRO A 515 10.57 16.24 2.93
N ASP A 516 9.29 15.89 2.80
CA ASP A 516 8.85 14.50 2.63
C ASP A 516 8.53 14.12 1.18
N HIS A 517 8.81 14.99 0.21
CA HIS A 517 8.36 14.79 -1.18
C HIS A 517 8.80 13.44 -1.76
N LEU A 518 10.09 13.11 -1.64
CA LEU A 518 10.62 11.84 -2.16
C LEU A 518 10.15 10.63 -1.33
N ALA A 519 9.99 10.79 -0.01
CA ALA A 519 9.45 9.73 0.85
C ALA A 519 7.99 9.41 0.51
N ASP A 520 7.17 10.43 0.22
CA ASP A 520 5.79 10.25 -0.27
C ASP A 520 5.77 9.51 -1.60
N MET A 521 6.71 9.79 -2.52
CA MET A 521 6.82 9.06 -3.78
C MET A 521 7.22 7.59 -3.55
N ALA A 522 8.18 7.33 -2.65
CA ALA A 522 8.58 5.97 -2.31
C ALA A 522 7.42 5.16 -1.70
N LEU A 523 6.70 5.75 -0.73
CA LEU A 523 5.48 5.16 -0.16
C LEU A 523 4.41 4.92 -1.23
N ALA A 524 4.15 5.92 -2.07
CA ALA A 524 3.18 5.82 -3.15
C ALA A 524 3.49 4.71 -4.13
N ARG A 525 4.76 4.54 -4.48
CA ARG A 525 5.20 3.42 -5.30
C ARG A 525 4.94 2.08 -4.60
N ALA A 526 5.28 1.98 -3.31
CA ALA A 526 5.12 0.76 -2.54
C ALA A 526 3.65 0.32 -2.45
N TYR A 527 2.73 1.23 -2.12
CA TYR A 527 1.31 0.88 -1.95
C TYR A 527 0.53 0.80 -3.27
N SER A 528 0.88 1.59 -4.29
CA SER A 528 0.13 1.60 -5.57
C SER A 528 0.60 0.51 -6.53
N GLY A 529 1.86 0.07 -6.42
CA GLY A 529 2.49 -0.85 -7.36
C GLY A 529 2.82 -0.24 -8.72
N ALA A 530 2.62 1.06 -8.94
CA ALA A 530 2.84 1.72 -10.22
C ALA A 530 4.34 1.90 -10.54
N GLU A 531 4.73 1.81 -11.81
CA GLU A 531 6.10 2.05 -12.28
C GLU A 531 6.50 3.52 -12.24
N LEU A 532 5.52 4.41 -12.34
CA LEU A 532 5.72 5.84 -12.23
C LEU A 532 4.71 6.44 -11.26
N VAL A 533 5.22 7.23 -10.33
CA VAL A 533 4.39 7.97 -9.38
C VAL A 533 4.73 9.45 -9.45
N GLY A 534 3.80 10.33 -9.10
CA GLY A 534 4.08 11.76 -9.05
C GLY A 534 2.94 12.55 -8.42
N ALA A 535 3.22 13.80 -8.07
CA ALA A 535 2.27 14.65 -7.37
C ALA A 535 1.19 15.20 -8.30
N ALA A 536 0.02 15.51 -7.73
CA ALA A 536 -0.97 16.36 -8.39
C ALA A 536 -0.42 17.79 -8.55
N SER A 537 -0.63 18.39 -9.72
CA SER A 537 -0.26 19.79 -9.98
C SER A 537 -1.33 20.73 -9.43
N GLU A 538 -1.35 20.83 -8.09
CA GLU A 538 -2.45 21.43 -7.34
C GLU A 538 -2.14 22.86 -6.87
N PHE A 539 -0.95 23.08 -6.31
CA PHE A 539 -0.53 24.41 -5.85
C PHE A 539 0.32 25.12 -6.90
N PHE A 540 0.00 26.39 -7.14
CA PHE A 540 0.79 27.27 -7.99
C PHE A 540 1.03 28.60 -7.30
N TYR A 541 2.25 29.11 -7.36
CA TYR A 541 2.55 30.48 -6.95
C TYR A 541 2.77 31.37 -8.18
N LEU A 542 1.86 32.33 -8.34
CA LEU A 542 1.79 33.27 -9.45
C LEU A 542 2.60 34.52 -9.10
N ARG A 543 3.92 34.48 -9.35
CA ARG A 543 4.88 35.52 -8.95
C ARG A 543 4.49 36.93 -9.41
N GLN A 544 3.91 37.04 -10.60
CA GLN A 544 3.57 38.34 -11.21
C GLN A 544 2.55 39.14 -10.38
N ILE A 545 1.66 38.45 -9.67
CA ILE A 545 0.58 39.08 -8.89
C ILE A 545 0.66 38.74 -7.40
N ASP A 546 1.72 38.05 -6.99
CA ASP A 546 1.95 37.61 -5.61
C ASP A 546 0.76 36.84 -5.02
N VAL A 547 0.31 35.79 -5.72
CA VAL A 547 -0.82 34.95 -5.30
C VAL A 547 -0.46 33.47 -5.36
N THR A 548 -0.68 32.74 -4.28
CA THR A 548 -0.77 31.27 -4.32
C THR A 548 -2.20 30.85 -4.61
N ILE A 549 -2.35 29.89 -5.51
CA ILE A 549 -3.63 29.23 -5.79
C ILE A 549 -3.55 27.74 -5.50
N ARG A 550 -4.69 27.15 -5.14
CA ARG A 550 -4.90 25.71 -5.12
C ARG A 550 -6.02 25.35 -6.08
N ARG A 551 -5.80 24.32 -6.90
CA ARG A 551 -6.80 23.79 -7.84
C ARG A 551 -7.50 22.57 -7.28
N ASP A 552 -8.75 22.38 -7.68
CA ASP A 552 -9.43 21.11 -7.41
C ASP A 552 -8.99 20.08 -8.47
N TRP A 553 -8.06 19.20 -8.08
CA TRP A 553 -7.53 18.15 -8.94
C TRP A 553 -7.60 16.81 -8.20
N THR A 554 -8.09 15.76 -8.85
CA THR A 554 -8.20 14.43 -8.23
C THR A 554 -6.80 13.91 -7.85
N SER A 555 -6.59 13.55 -6.59
CA SER A 555 -5.37 12.90 -6.10
C SER A 555 -5.68 11.46 -5.69
N GLU A 556 -4.63 10.74 -5.28
CA GLU A 556 -4.69 9.36 -4.80
C GLU A 556 -5.39 8.40 -5.75
N THR A 557 -4.96 8.40 -7.01
CA THR A 557 -5.61 7.61 -8.06
C THR A 557 -4.64 7.18 -9.15
N MET A 558 -4.96 6.05 -9.79
CA MET A 558 -4.34 5.70 -11.07
C MET A 558 -4.69 6.77 -12.10
N SER A 559 -3.71 7.18 -12.88
CA SER A 559 -3.77 8.37 -13.73
C SER A 559 -3.06 8.12 -15.05
N ASN A 560 -3.22 9.06 -15.98
CA ASN A 560 -2.43 9.13 -17.22
C ASN A 560 -1.41 10.28 -17.20
N HIS A 561 -1.37 11.05 -16.11
CA HIS A 561 -0.53 12.23 -15.97
C HIS A 561 -0.30 12.61 -14.50
N VAL A 562 0.90 13.13 -14.22
CA VAL A 562 1.33 13.72 -12.94
C VAL A 562 2.08 15.03 -13.20
N ALA A 563 2.36 15.84 -12.18
CA ALA A 563 3.17 17.04 -12.37
C ALA A 563 4.58 16.67 -12.87
N GLY A 564 4.99 17.22 -14.02
CA GLY A 564 6.21 16.81 -14.72
C GLY A 564 7.53 16.98 -13.96
N GLY A 565 7.57 17.89 -12.99
CA GLY A 565 8.73 18.09 -12.10
C GLY A 565 8.76 17.18 -10.87
N THR A 566 7.83 16.24 -10.73
CA THR A 566 7.60 15.53 -9.45
C THR A 566 7.64 14.02 -9.56
N PHE A 567 7.84 13.48 -10.76
CA PHE A 567 7.67 12.05 -10.95
C PHE A 567 8.91 11.27 -10.53
N VAL A 568 8.67 10.11 -9.96
CA VAL A 568 9.65 9.06 -9.69
C VAL A 568 9.28 7.83 -10.51
N VAL A 569 10.24 7.29 -11.25
CA VAL A 569 10.05 6.11 -12.10
C VAL A 569 11.09 5.04 -11.76
N SER A 570 10.72 3.77 -11.88
CA SER A 570 11.71 2.67 -11.85
C SER A 570 12.75 2.85 -12.95
N ARG A 571 14.03 2.75 -12.59
CA ARG A 571 15.11 2.81 -13.58
C ARG A 571 14.97 1.72 -14.64
N SER A 572 14.62 0.49 -14.23
CA SER A 572 14.35 -0.62 -15.16
C SER A 572 13.21 -0.33 -16.13
N ALA A 573 12.12 0.29 -15.67
CA ALA A 573 11.01 0.69 -16.52
C ALA A 573 11.42 1.82 -17.49
N PHE A 574 12.16 2.80 -17.01
CA PHE A 574 12.70 3.89 -17.84
C PHE A 574 13.64 3.37 -18.94
N GLU A 575 14.54 2.45 -18.59
CA GLU A 575 15.46 1.78 -19.53
C GLU A 575 14.69 0.93 -20.56
N ALA A 576 13.68 0.17 -20.12
CA ALA A 576 12.84 -0.65 -21.00
C ALA A 576 12.05 0.19 -22.03
N LEU A 577 11.70 1.42 -21.68
CA LEU A 577 11.04 2.38 -22.59
C LEU A 577 12.00 3.09 -23.54
N GLY A 578 13.32 2.95 -23.35
CA GLY A 578 14.34 3.67 -24.13
C GLY A 578 14.55 5.12 -23.70
N GLY A 579 14.09 5.51 -22.50
CA GLY A 579 14.27 6.82 -21.91
C GLY A 579 13.41 7.94 -22.53
N PHE A 580 13.83 9.20 -22.37
CA PHE A 580 13.13 10.35 -22.93
C PHE A 580 13.32 10.46 -24.44
N ARG A 581 12.29 10.89 -25.17
CA ARG A 581 12.45 11.31 -26.56
C ARG A 581 13.39 12.53 -26.64
N PRO A 582 14.28 12.63 -27.65
CA PRO A 582 15.23 13.74 -27.80
C PRO A 582 14.54 15.00 -28.35
N VAL A 583 13.52 15.50 -27.65
CA VAL A 583 12.73 16.69 -28.00
C VAL A 583 12.95 17.80 -26.98
N ALA A 584 12.65 19.04 -27.36
CA ALA A 584 12.90 20.21 -26.52
C ALA A 584 11.83 20.46 -25.44
N ARG A 585 10.62 19.90 -25.58
CA ARG A 585 9.47 20.12 -24.69
C ARG A 585 8.57 18.89 -24.63
N ALA A 586 7.72 18.80 -23.60
CA ALA A 586 6.76 17.71 -23.39
C ALA A 586 7.41 16.31 -23.33
N VAL A 587 8.67 16.25 -22.87
CA VAL A 587 9.46 15.02 -22.72
C VAL A 587 8.80 14.04 -21.74
N ASP A 588 8.25 14.59 -20.67
CA ASP A 588 7.46 13.97 -19.61
C ASP A 588 6.15 13.39 -20.15
N VAL A 589 5.38 14.17 -20.93
CA VAL A 589 4.12 13.68 -21.54
C VAL A 589 4.37 12.48 -22.45
N HIS A 590 5.45 12.49 -23.23
CA HIS A 590 5.79 11.35 -24.09
C HIS A 590 6.15 10.11 -23.27
N LEU A 591 7.00 10.25 -22.23
CA LEU A 591 7.33 9.14 -21.34
C LEU A 591 6.08 8.52 -20.71
N PHE A 592 5.15 9.35 -20.25
CA PHE A 592 3.89 8.86 -19.65
C PHE A 592 3.05 8.07 -20.67
N GLN A 593 2.92 8.56 -21.89
CA GLN A 593 2.18 7.86 -22.95
C GLN A 593 2.84 6.54 -23.33
N ASP A 594 4.17 6.49 -23.42
CA ASP A 594 4.91 5.30 -23.80
C ASP A 594 4.84 4.24 -22.71
N LEU A 595 4.90 4.63 -21.43
CA LEU A 595 4.68 3.73 -20.29
C LEU A 595 3.29 3.09 -20.33
N LEU A 596 2.23 3.89 -20.52
CA LEU A 596 0.85 3.37 -20.58
C LEU A 596 0.65 2.44 -21.78
N ARG A 597 1.24 2.75 -22.94
CA ARG A 597 1.19 1.88 -24.13
C ARG A 597 1.95 0.57 -23.91
N ALA A 598 3.00 0.56 -23.10
CA ALA A 598 3.72 -0.64 -22.68
C ALA A 598 2.95 -1.46 -21.63
N GLY A 599 1.77 -1.00 -21.18
CA GLY A 599 0.95 -1.67 -20.18
C GLY A 599 1.34 -1.34 -18.74
N GLY A 600 2.21 -0.35 -18.53
CA GLY A 600 2.57 0.13 -17.20
C GLY A 600 1.55 1.07 -16.59
N ALA A 601 1.70 1.35 -15.29
CA ALA A 601 0.79 2.17 -14.50
C ALA A 601 1.44 3.47 -14.03
N ILE A 602 0.62 4.52 -13.97
CA ILE A 602 0.99 5.81 -13.38
C ILE A 602 0.07 6.09 -12.20
N TYR A 603 0.63 6.37 -11.03
CA TYR A 603 -0.13 6.78 -9.85
C TYR A 603 0.08 8.25 -9.52
N ARG A 604 -1.02 8.99 -9.31
CA ARG A 604 -0.98 10.39 -8.91
C ARG A 604 -1.31 10.54 -7.44
N THR A 605 -0.37 11.07 -6.67
CA THR A 605 -0.52 11.34 -5.23
C THR A 605 -1.18 12.69 -4.97
N HIS A 606 -1.38 13.03 -3.69
CA HIS A 606 -1.64 14.42 -3.25
C HIS A 606 -0.58 15.42 -3.75
N GLY A 607 -0.97 16.69 -3.89
CA GLY A 607 -0.10 17.78 -4.32
C GLY A 607 0.41 18.68 -3.19
N LEU A 608 0.17 18.32 -1.92
CA LEU A 608 0.40 19.20 -0.77
C LEU A 608 1.88 19.50 -0.47
N GLY A 609 2.80 18.64 -0.94
CA GLY A 609 4.25 18.78 -0.79
C GLY A 609 4.95 19.38 -2.01
N PHE A 610 4.20 20.01 -2.93
CA PHE A 610 4.75 20.60 -4.16
C PHE A 610 4.05 21.90 -4.52
N VAL A 611 4.81 22.95 -4.84
CA VAL A 611 4.27 24.21 -5.39
C VAL A 611 4.99 24.57 -6.66
N ALA A 612 4.24 24.67 -7.76
CA ALA A 612 4.80 25.08 -9.03
C ALA A 612 4.96 26.61 -9.11
N ARG A 613 6.17 27.08 -9.44
CA ARG A 613 6.46 28.49 -9.70
C ARG A 613 5.95 28.90 -11.07
N ARG A 614 5.23 30.02 -11.15
CA ARG A 614 4.83 30.62 -12.43
C ARG A 614 5.19 32.10 -12.46
N ALA A 615 6.20 32.43 -13.27
CA ALA A 615 6.59 33.79 -13.63
C ALA A 615 6.04 34.19 -15.02
N ALA A 616 6.10 35.49 -15.34
CA ALA A 616 5.68 36.03 -16.63
C ALA A 616 6.47 35.42 -17.82
N ARG A 617 5.95 35.60 -19.05
CA ARG A 617 6.50 35.05 -20.30
C ARG A 617 8.04 35.14 -20.37
N GLY A 618 8.71 34.01 -20.57
CA GLY A 618 10.14 33.96 -20.92
C GLY A 618 10.99 32.92 -20.18
N GLY A 619 10.57 32.42 -19.02
CA GLY A 619 11.38 31.53 -18.17
C GLY A 619 10.92 30.07 -18.04
N HIS A 620 9.68 29.74 -18.45
CA HIS A 620 9.09 28.40 -18.25
C HIS A 620 8.71 27.73 -19.57
N THR A 621 8.70 26.39 -19.55
CA THR A 621 8.22 25.55 -20.67
C THR A 621 6.70 25.65 -20.84
N TRP A 622 5.96 25.94 -19.76
CA TRP A 622 4.51 26.18 -19.79
C TRP A 622 4.21 27.68 -19.89
N ARG A 623 3.40 28.07 -20.89
CA ARG A 623 3.25 29.48 -21.33
C ARG A 623 1.82 30.04 -21.20
N GLU A 624 1.02 29.46 -20.31
CA GLU A 624 -0.35 29.91 -20.07
C GLU A 624 -0.40 31.28 -19.37
N PRO A 625 -1.36 32.16 -19.69
CA PRO A 625 -1.51 33.46 -19.04
C PRO A 625 -2.02 33.32 -17.59
N VAL A 626 -1.80 34.32 -16.74
CA VAL A 626 -2.27 34.33 -15.34
C VAL A 626 -3.77 34.03 -15.22
N GLY A 627 -4.60 34.57 -16.13
CA GLY A 627 -6.05 34.32 -16.16
C GLY A 627 -6.42 32.83 -16.32
N TYR A 628 -5.59 32.04 -17.01
CA TYR A 628 -5.79 30.58 -17.11
C TYR A 628 -5.72 29.89 -15.75
N PHE A 629 -4.81 30.35 -14.89
CA PHE A 629 -4.59 29.82 -13.55
C PHE A 629 -5.72 30.24 -12.60
N LEU A 630 -6.06 31.53 -12.59
CA LEU A 630 -7.11 32.07 -11.73
C LEU A 630 -8.49 31.48 -12.05
N ALA A 631 -8.83 31.29 -13.32
CA ALA A 631 -10.11 30.69 -13.72
C ALA A 631 -10.28 29.22 -13.25
N ARG A 632 -9.19 28.54 -12.88
CA ARG A 632 -9.18 27.15 -12.40
C ARG A 632 -8.81 27.05 -10.92
N ALA A 633 -8.60 28.19 -10.25
CA ALA A 633 -8.29 28.23 -8.84
C ALA A 633 -9.58 27.96 -8.06
N LYS A 634 -9.49 27.02 -7.12
CA LYS A 634 -10.53 26.83 -6.12
C LYS A 634 -10.32 27.78 -4.94
N GLU A 635 -9.08 27.84 -4.47
CA GLU A 635 -8.66 28.67 -3.35
C GLU A 635 -7.54 29.59 -3.81
N GLN A 636 -7.48 30.78 -3.21
CA GLN A 636 -6.52 31.81 -3.56
C GLN A 636 -6.09 32.55 -2.29
N TRP A 637 -4.79 32.80 -2.17
CA TRP A 637 -4.22 33.56 -1.07
C TRP A 637 -3.17 34.54 -1.59
N ARG A 638 -3.12 35.73 -0.98
CA ARG A 638 -2.01 36.67 -1.21
C ARG A 638 -0.72 36.16 -0.60
N GLY A 639 0.39 36.41 -1.28
CA GLY A 639 1.72 35.93 -0.90
C GLY A 639 1.94 34.47 -1.26
N PHE A 640 3.14 33.98 -0.92
CA PHE A 640 3.47 32.56 -0.99
C PHE A 640 2.83 31.81 0.19
N ARG A 641 1.71 31.12 -0.06
CA ARG A 641 1.00 30.30 0.94
C ARG A 641 0.92 28.82 0.57
N PRO A 642 1.99 28.04 0.80
CA PRO A 642 1.97 26.59 0.63
C PRO A 642 1.09 25.88 1.67
N SER A 643 0.88 24.57 1.51
CA SER A 643 0.35 23.73 2.60
C SER A 643 1.34 23.64 3.77
N ARG A 644 0.85 23.28 4.97
CA ARG A 644 1.69 23.10 6.17
C ARG A 644 2.75 22.02 5.98
N LEU A 645 2.51 21.03 5.10
CA LEU A 645 3.46 19.94 4.84
C LEU A 645 4.73 20.40 4.11
N MET A 646 4.77 21.63 3.60
CA MET A 646 5.98 22.20 3.01
C MET A 646 7.00 22.62 4.06
N GLU A 647 6.61 22.72 5.34
CA GLU A 647 7.45 23.23 6.44
C GLU A 647 8.20 24.50 6.01
N TRP A 648 7.49 25.41 5.37
CA TRP A 648 8.06 26.66 4.87
C TRP A 648 7.79 27.74 5.91
N GLU A 649 8.84 28.15 6.63
CA GLU A 649 8.78 29.32 7.50
C GLU A 649 8.70 30.59 6.62
N GLN A 650 7.82 31.52 7.01
CA GLN A 650 7.59 32.78 6.29
C GLN A 650 8.67 33.82 6.57
#